data_AF-A0AAN9DE07-F1
#
_entry.id   AF-A0AAN9DE07-F1
#
_cell.length_a   1.000
_cell.length_b   1.000
_cell.length_c   1.000
_cell.angle_alpha   90.00
_cell.angle_beta   90.00
_cell.angle_gamma   90.00
#
_symmetry.space_group_name_H-M   'P 1'
#
loop_
_entity.id
_entity.type
_entity.pdbx_description
1 polymer ?
#
loop_
_entity_poly.entity_id
_entity_poly.type
_entity_poly.pdbx_seq_one_letter_code
_entity_poly.pdbx_strand_id
1 'polypeptide(L)'
;MADQNRQIKLAAAKKKLKEFQQKTIPSTVSAGPKKKRKVRGDQTDGSADRRSPDNIENILKVMVSDLSLTNGVSQPPCVNNSQSYTADANGDEHPLEDKRPLSSTESLRQLSQQLNGLLSDSSTYINGDSDPPAVNEKELEARNQELAAALDSSAITNTQLTSKLETLTKQSQELSDQLQKERKEFEQKFSKEQGAMREQLQVHIQTIGILVSEKSELQTALSYTQQAARQKSGEAEDLSSRLQASKHRVSELERTLSSVSTQQKQFEKHNKELEKERDSLRLEILRFNNLSEESRQQSSELSEQLKLRVNENNGLKLEVDELRKRLEMADDMLQQFSSQSGPPSEHQQVQLILEDKHQLEAHAAQLMESVAQLQVERDQYAAQIQEEGRVWKDKTEQLLSQVRLMSEERDNTAFQIHELQEKITELENAAAVVSREQELQAVSQVSGPSESELALQETISSLQQERDALSLQYQAQVRDNEQLSRLVQEQEVRLEELERQAERAAEDAQDRLRILEDVQSDKATISRALAQNRDLKDQLAEFQNGFVKLTNENMELTSALQSEHHIKKEIARKMGQLQEDLHNAKEQLQEKAGEVASVQEQRDQYLSHLQQYTSGYQALVAEREHLHKQFLQQAQLMDRLQHDEVQGKVQLEQSHVQLQEAQEKLNQLARDNEDLKTEVQELLNGSVTNTSHRDEGDGLESHSLPESFQKSQIVIPEEFESREDMEEFIHSALSRLEDERDEMSRRFEEERRLHHAARQQMTAMSHEHLLHHHHHHNESACEETGGSDGVPVEVHEALRFAMDKLQERFTKLMQEKVDLRERLEELEHRCIQLSGETDTIGEYIALYQNQRAIMKQRHFEKEQYINMLAKDKEEMKVKLAELQDLVMRLVGERNEWYSRYMSAVSNPDLLPSGGDPPRPADQDMDNNSVDSPAVLDMSTAVDASSSAQSSTDPESSERPAPTADPSLRPREDGTARQIMQLLQEIQNPQARPAPFLGENPCIPFFYRPDEHDEVKILVV
;
A
#
# COMPACT_ATOMS: atom_id res chain seq x y z
N MET A 1 -18.51 -23.65 -28.38
CA MET A 1 -17.79 -24.37 -27.30
C MET A 1 -16.58 -23.58 -26.81
N ALA A 2 -15.44 -23.55 -27.53
CA ALA A 2 -14.19 -22.94 -27.04
C ALA A 2 -14.33 -21.46 -26.61
N ASP A 3 -14.86 -20.60 -27.47
CA ASP A 3 -15.01 -19.17 -27.16
C ASP A 3 -15.99 -18.86 -26.03
N GLN A 4 -16.98 -19.73 -25.83
CA GLN A 4 -17.93 -19.62 -24.72
C GLN A 4 -17.23 -19.93 -23.38
N ASN A 5 -16.36 -20.94 -23.36
CA ASN A 5 -15.49 -21.24 -22.23
C ASN A 5 -14.46 -20.10 -22.00
N ARG A 6 -13.90 -19.53 -23.08
CA ARG A 6 -13.03 -18.34 -23.03
C ARG A 6 -13.75 -17.11 -22.46
N GLN A 7 -15.00 -16.85 -22.86
CA GLN A 7 -15.82 -15.76 -22.32
C GLN A 7 -16.20 -16.00 -20.85
N ILE A 8 -16.55 -17.23 -20.45
CA ILE A 8 -16.82 -17.57 -19.04
C ILE A 8 -15.56 -17.40 -18.19
N LYS A 9 -14.38 -17.85 -18.67
CA LYS A 9 -13.09 -17.61 -18.00
C LYS A 9 -12.75 -16.11 -17.92
N LEU A 10 -13.00 -15.34 -18.97
CA LEU A 10 -12.84 -13.87 -18.96
C LEU A 10 -13.83 -13.17 -18.01
N ALA A 11 -15.07 -13.65 -17.90
CA ALA A 11 -16.06 -13.11 -16.95
C ALA A 11 -15.67 -13.44 -15.50
N ALA A 12 -15.21 -14.67 -15.24
CA ALA A 12 -14.68 -15.07 -13.94
C ALA A 12 -13.41 -14.30 -13.56
N ALA A 13 -12.49 -14.08 -14.51
CA ALA A 13 -11.30 -13.25 -14.32
C ALA A 13 -11.67 -11.78 -14.05
N LYS A 14 -12.61 -11.20 -14.81
CA LYS A 14 -13.13 -9.84 -14.56
C LYS A 14 -13.84 -9.74 -13.21
N LYS A 15 -14.58 -10.76 -12.78
CA LYS A 15 -15.21 -10.82 -11.44
C LYS A 15 -14.14 -10.87 -10.34
N LYS A 16 -13.16 -11.78 -10.42
CA LYS A 16 -12.04 -11.85 -9.47
C LYS A 16 -11.22 -10.55 -9.45
N LEU A 17 -10.97 -9.92 -10.60
CA LEU A 17 -10.29 -8.63 -10.69
C LEU A 17 -11.10 -7.52 -10.01
N LYS A 18 -12.43 -7.49 -10.18
CA LYS A 18 -13.31 -6.50 -9.53
C LYS A 18 -13.41 -6.73 -8.01
N GLU A 19 -13.45 -7.97 -7.56
CA GLU A 19 -13.39 -8.34 -6.13
C GLU A 19 -12.02 -7.98 -5.52
N PHE A 20 -10.92 -8.20 -6.25
CA PHE A 20 -9.57 -7.82 -5.83
C PHE A 20 -9.42 -6.30 -5.75
N GLN A 21 -9.93 -5.56 -6.74
CA GLN A 21 -9.97 -4.10 -6.74
C GLN A 21 -10.85 -3.54 -5.58
N GLN A 22 -12.00 -4.13 -5.29
CA GLN A 22 -12.80 -3.75 -4.11
C GLN A 22 -12.10 -4.05 -2.78
N LYS A 23 -11.21 -5.07 -2.73
CA LYS A 23 -10.40 -5.39 -1.55
C LYS A 23 -9.06 -4.60 -1.45
N THR A 24 -8.70 -3.81 -2.45
CA THR A 24 -7.40 -3.09 -2.52
C THR A 24 -7.53 -1.56 -2.59
N ILE A 25 -8.69 -1.00 -2.20
CA ILE A 25 -8.86 0.44 -1.97
C ILE A 25 -8.93 0.72 -0.46
N PRO A 26 -7.87 1.28 0.16
CA PRO A 26 -7.96 1.89 1.48
C PRO A 26 -8.82 3.15 1.39
N SER A 27 -9.80 3.29 2.29
CA SER A 27 -10.60 4.52 2.38
C SER A 27 -9.72 5.69 2.83
N THR A 28 -9.46 6.62 1.92
CA THR A 28 -8.72 7.87 2.17
C THR A 28 -9.62 9.06 1.85
N VAL A 29 -10.49 9.39 2.80
CA VAL A 29 -11.23 10.65 2.77
C VAL A 29 -10.27 11.79 3.10
N SER A 30 -9.94 12.63 2.11
CA SER A 30 -9.41 13.98 2.35
C SER A 30 -9.68 14.88 1.13
N ALA A 31 -10.79 15.61 1.14
CA ALA A 31 -11.00 16.71 0.20
C ALA A 31 -10.08 17.88 0.61
N GLY A 32 -9.11 18.24 -0.23
CA GLY A 32 -8.14 19.31 0.06
C GLY A 32 -8.70 20.71 -0.25
N PRO A 33 -8.88 21.61 0.74
CA PRO A 33 -9.31 22.98 0.47
C PRO A 33 -8.16 23.81 -0.14
N LYS A 34 -8.42 24.44 -1.30
CA LYS A 34 -7.45 25.34 -1.97
C LYS A 34 -7.21 26.60 -1.13
N LYS A 35 -5.99 26.80 -0.62
CA LYS A 35 -5.56 28.10 -0.03
C LYS A 35 -5.41 29.15 -1.13
N LYS A 36 -6.37 30.07 -1.25
CA LYS A 36 -6.21 31.30 -2.06
C LYS A 36 -5.15 32.21 -1.43
N ARG A 37 -4.15 32.64 -2.20
CA ARG A 37 -3.31 33.81 -1.89
C ARG A 37 -3.92 35.05 -2.57
N LYS A 38 -3.96 36.17 -1.85
CA LYS A 38 -4.65 37.40 -2.25
C LYS A 38 -3.72 38.34 -3.05
N VAL A 39 -4.04 38.56 -4.32
CA VAL A 39 -3.58 39.68 -5.18
C VAL A 39 -4.83 40.29 -5.85
N ARG A 40 -4.72 41.46 -6.48
CA ARG A 40 -5.81 42.44 -6.64
C ARG A 40 -5.97 42.93 -8.08
N GLY A 41 -7.23 43.04 -8.53
CA GLY A 41 -7.64 43.65 -9.82
C GLY A 41 -7.74 42.65 -10.99
N ASP A 42 -8.51 42.93 -12.05
CA ASP A 42 -9.62 43.89 -12.14
C ASP A 42 -10.57 43.60 -13.34
N GLN A 43 -11.83 44.05 -13.24
CA GLN A 43 -12.83 44.34 -14.31
C GLN A 43 -13.32 43.30 -15.38
N THR A 44 -14.52 43.63 -15.90
CA THR A 44 -15.20 43.23 -17.17
C THR A 44 -15.68 41.78 -17.44
N ASP A 45 -17.02 41.65 -17.61
CA ASP A 45 -17.83 41.05 -18.72
C ASP A 45 -17.23 39.93 -19.61
N GLY A 46 -17.96 38.93 -20.13
CA GLY A 46 -19.41 38.60 -20.19
C GLY A 46 -19.65 37.54 -21.30
N SER A 47 -20.86 37.04 -21.64
CA SER A 47 -22.19 37.01 -21.00
C SER A 47 -23.12 36.00 -21.75
N ALA A 48 -24.32 35.70 -21.20
CA ALA A 48 -25.46 34.97 -21.84
C ALA A 48 -25.28 33.43 -22.12
N ASP A 49 -26.33 32.62 -22.30
CA ASP A 49 -27.77 32.90 -22.31
C ASP A 49 -28.69 31.76 -21.78
N ARG A 50 -29.87 32.15 -21.26
CA ARG A 50 -31.19 31.46 -21.09
C ARG A 50 -31.28 29.92 -20.89
N ARG A 51 -32.13 29.41 -19.99
CA ARG A 51 -33.56 29.77 -19.82
C ARG A 51 -34.04 29.90 -18.34
N SER A 52 -34.89 30.91 -18.11
CA SER A 52 -35.86 31.04 -16.99
C SER A 52 -37.20 30.32 -17.37
N PRO A 53 -38.32 30.27 -16.57
CA PRO A 53 -38.80 31.31 -15.64
C PRO A 53 -39.13 30.86 -14.19
N ASP A 54 -38.75 31.73 -13.24
CA ASP A 54 -39.59 32.51 -12.30
C ASP A 54 -40.65 31.77 -11.42
N ASN A 55 -41.02 32.22 -10.21
CA ASN A 55 -41.00 33.59 -9.67
C ASN A 55 -41.05 33.62 -8.12
N ILE A 56 -40.92 34.84 -7.54
CA ILE A 56 -41.16 35.27 -6.13
C ILE A 56 -39.98 35.14 -5.15
N GLU A 57 -39.16 36.19 -5.04
CA GLU A 57 -38.89 36.98 -3.81
C GLU A 57 -37.84 38.06 -4.09
N ASN A 58 -38.20 39.37 -4.03
CA ASN A 58 -37.20 40.45 -4.22
C ASN A 58 -37.59 41.86 -3.71
N ILE A 59 -37.86 42.02 -2.41
CA ILE A 59 -37.77 43.34 -1.72
C ILE A 59 -37.21 43.13 -0.31
N LEU A 60 -36.01 43.66 -0.01
CA LEU A 60 -35.54 44.22 1.29
C LEU A 60 -33.99 44.21 1.42
N LYS A 61 -33.26 44.99 0.59
CA LYS A 61 -31.87 45.36 0.93
C LYS A 61 -31.33 46.63 0.25
N VAL A 62 -31.69 47.81 0.77
CA VAL A 62 -31.00 49.07 0.49
C VAL A 62 -30.83 49.85 1.80
N MET A 63 -29.71 50.57 1.94
CA MET A 63 -29.35 51.47 3.07
C MET A 63 -29.12 50.82 4.45
N VAL A 64 -27.86 50.43 4.71
CA VAL A 64 -27.11 50.94 5.88
C VAL A 64 -25.66 51.17 5.45
N SER A 65 -25.18 52.40 5.62
CA SER A 65 -23.81 52.80 6.01
C SER A 65 -23.44 54.14 5.38
N ASP A 66 -23.43 55.21 6.17
CA ASP A 66 -22.23 56.06 6.30
C ASP A 66 -22.26 56.95 7.56
N LEU A 67 -21.11 57.61 7.83
CA LEU A 67 -20.94 58.75 8.77
C LEU A 67 -21.04 58.50 10.30
N SER A 68 -19.97 57.86 10.81
CA SER A 68 -18.98 58.48 11.72
C SER A 68 -19.35 59.11 13.09
N LEU A 69 -18.58 58.64 14.09
CA LEU A 69 -18.02 59.34 15.27
C LEU A 69 -18.85 59.58 16.55
N THR A 70 -18.20 59.19 17.66
CA THR A 70 -18.29 59.69 19.05
C THR A 70 -19.66 59.75 19.74
N ASN A 71 -19.78 59.02 20.86
CA ASN A 71 -19.80 59.67 22.17
C ASN A 71 -19.54 58.68 23.32
N GLY A 72 -19.16 59.23 24.49
CA GLY A 72 -19.07 58.50 25.75
C GLY A 72 -19.69 59.29 26.90
N VAL A 73 -20.29 58.56 27.85
CA VAL A 73 -20.62 58.97 29.23
C VAL A 73 -21.23 60.38 29.44
N SER A 74 -22.56 60.45 29.64
CA SER A 74 -23.19 61.10 30.82
C SER A 74 -24.74 61.01 30.83
N GLN A 75 -25.31 61.01 32.02
CA GLN A 75 -26.74 61.24 32.35
C GLN A 75 -26.97 62.73 32.71
N PRO A 76 -28.19 63.22 33.05
CA PRO A 76 -29.59 62.90 32.67
C PRO A 76 -30.22 64.21 32.06
N PRO A 77 -31.47 64.71 32.32
CA PRO A 77 -32.73 64.13 32.81
C PRO A 77 -34.04 64.51 32.05
N CYS A 78 -35.06 63.66 32.20
CA CYS A 78 -36.51 63.96 32.33
C CYS A 78 -37.35 64.64 31.20
N VAL A 79 -38.68 64.44 31.37
CA VAL A 79 -39.85 65.21 30.88
C VAL A 79 -40.57 64.76 29.60
N ASN A 80 -41.76 64.18 29.84
CA ASN A 80 -43.01 64.12 29.04
C ASN A 80 -43.23 63.11 27.89
N ASN A 81 -44.45 62.52 27.99
CA ASN A 81 -45.39 62.04 26.96
C ASN A 81 -44.92 60.91 26.01
N SER A 82 -45.63 59.77 25.88
CA SER A 82 -47.03 59.46 26.25
C SER A 82 -47.18 58.01 26.70
N GLN A 83 -47.98 57.76 27.75
CA GLN A 83 -48.45 56.42 28.10
C GLN A 83 -49.85 56.18 27.54
N SER A 84 -50.08 55.01 26.94
CA SER A 84 -51.41 54.47 26.69
C SER A 84 -51.33 52.94 26.66
N TYR A 85 -51.64 52.32 27.80
CA TYR A 85 -52.04 50.91 27.86
C TYR A 85 -53.48 50.85 28.33
N THR A 86 -54.30 50.10 27.60
CA THR A 86 -55.72 49.87 27.91
C THR A 86 -55.86 48.76 28.94
N ALA A 87 -56.59 49.01 30.02
CA ALA A 87 -57.10 47.96 30.89
C ALA A 87 -58.46 48.37 31.49
N ASP A 88 -59.45 47.53 31.22
CA ASP A 88 -60.65 47.21 32.00
C ASP A 88 -61.69 48.29 32.36
N ALA A 89 -62.91 47.78 32.50
CA ALA A 89 -64.11 48.52 32.87
C ALA A 89 -64.48 48.27 34.33
N ASN A 90 -65.21 49.21 34.92
CA ASN A 90 -66.16 48.93 36.00
C ASN A 90 -67.23 50.03 36.05
N GLY A 91 -68.44 49.66 36.49
CA GLY A 91 -69.35 50.62 37.12
C GLY A 91 -68.81 51.04 38.51
N ASP A 92 -69.38 52.00 39.20
CA ASP A 92 -70.81 52.33 39.26
C ASP A 92 -71.01 53.79 39.73
N GLU A 93 -72.28 54.16 39.93
CA GLU A 93 -72.82 55.33 40.62
C GLU A 93 -72.80 56.71 39.94
N HIS A 94 -74.01 57.26 39.92
CA HIS A 94 -74.50 58.62 39.65
C HIS A 94 -73.77 59.75 40.42
N PRO A 95 -73.91 61.06 40.06
CA PRO A 95 -75.23 61.67 39.76
C PRO A 95 -75.34 62.91 38.84
N LEU A 96 -76.61 63.31 38.68
CA LEU A 96 -77.18 64.60 38.26
C LEU A 96 -77.30 64.96 36.76
N GLU A 97 -78.52 65.47 36.46
CA GLU A 97 -78.97 66.40 35.40
C GLU A 97 -78.52 66.14 33.94
N ASP A 98 -79.45 65.87 33.01
CA ASP A 98 -80.45 66.86 32.60
C ASP A 98 -81.85 66.29 32.26
N LYS A 99 -82.84 67.17 32.03
CA LYS A 99 -84.26 66.89 31.87
C LYS A 99 -84.76 67.18 30.44
N ARG A 100 -85.38 66.18 29.78
CA ARG A 100 -86.59 66.43 28.97
C ARG A 100 -87.37 65.16 28.55
N PRO A 101 -88.71 65.14 28.67
CA PRO A 101 -89.57 64.12 28.09
C PRO A 101 -90.09 64.52 26.69
N LEU A 102 -90.27 63.53 25.82
CA LEU A 102 -90.97 63.60 24.52
C LEU A 102 -91.64 62.22 24.27
N SER A 103 -92.82 62.07 23.67
CA SER A 103 -93.85 63.07 23.32
C SER A 103 -95.20 62.34 23.13
N SER A 104 -96.17 62.57 24.01
CA SER A 104 -97.53 61.97 23.92
C SER A 104 -98.63 63.01 23.71
N THR A 105 -98.27 64.26 23.39
CA THR A 105 -99.20 65.40 23.27
C THR A 105 -100.13 65.34 22.05
N GLU A 106 -99.89 64.44 21.10
CA GLU A 106 -100.70 64.31 19.89
C GLU A 106 -102.04 63.61 20.15
N SER A 107 -102.06 62.55 20.96
CA SER A 107 -103.29 61.84 21.37
C SER A 107 -104.26 62.77 22.12
N LEU A 108 -103.73 63.58 23.06
CA LEU A 108 -104.52 64.58 23.79
C LEU A 108 -105.04 65.72 22.89
N ARG A 109 -104.29 66.09 21.85
CA ARG A 109 -104.72 67.09 20.86
C ARG A 109 -105.88 66.57 20.00
N GLN A 110 -105.83 65.29 19.60
CA GLN A 110 -106.84 64.66 18.76
C GLN A 110 -108.19 64.55 19.48
N LEU A 111 -108.20 64.14 20.76
CA LEU A 111 -109.41 64.12 21.60
C LEU A 111 -109.96 65.54 21.88
N SER A 112 -109.08 66.51 22.14
CA SER A 112 -109.47 67.92 22.34
C SER A 112 -110.14 68.55 21.11
N GLN A 113 -109.75 68.15 19.89
CA GLN A 113 -110.31 68.71 18.66
C GLN A 113 -111.65 68.07 18.24
N GLN A 114 -111.98 66.86 18.71
CA GLN A 114 -113.20 66.15 18.27
C GLN A 114 -114.46 66.39 19.13
N LEU A 115 -114.34 66.88 20.37
CA LEU A 115 -115.52 67.19 21.21
C LEU A 115 -115.89 68.67 21.34
N ASN A 116 -114.96 69.60 21.08
CA ASN A 116 -115.33 71.02 20.86
C ASN A 116 -116.27 71.17 19.63
N GLY A 117 -116.21 70.23 18.68
CA GLY A 117 -117.07 70.22 17.48
C GLY A 117 -118.51 69.72 17.70
N LEU A 118 -118.87 69.23 18.89
CA LEU A 118 -120.21 68.69 19.18
C LEU A 118 -120.94 69.39 20.34
N LEU A 119 -120.33 70.43 20.93
CA LEU A 119 -120.93 71.29 21.96
C LEU A 119 -121.24 72.72 21.46
N SER A 120 -121.21 72.93 20.14
CA SER A 120 -121.48 74.24 19.53
C SER A 120 -122.96 74.49 19.20
N ASP A 121 -123.78 73.45 19.04
CA ASP A 121 -125.23 73.57 18.81
C ASP A 121 -126.02 73.25 20.09
N SER A 122 -126.41 74.28 20.82
CA SER A 122 -127.29 74.18 21.99
C SER A 122 -128.07 75.48 22.21
N SER A 123 -129.39 75.47 21.96
CA SER A 123 -130.45 76.17 22.74
C SER A 123 -131.77 76.37 21.98
N THR A 124 -132.90 76.31 22.72
CA THR A 124 -134.23 76.95 22.43
C THR A 124 -134.99 76.57 21.14
N TYR A 125 -136.33 76.46 21.07
CA TYR A 125 -137.49 76.68 21.97
C TYR A 125 -138.31 75.35 22.10
N ILE A 126 -139.26 75.09 23.01
CA ILE A 126 -140.22 75.87 23.85
C ILE A 126 -141.45 76.46 23.11
N ASN A 127 -142.38 75.55 22.75
CA ASN A 127 -143.83 75.52 23.03
C ASN A 127 -144.75 76.80 22.95
N GLY A 128 -145.95 76.62 22.38
CA GLY A 128 -147.09 77.58 22.30
C GLY A 128 -147.47 77.91 20.84
N ASP A 129 -148.74 77.91 20.38
CA ASP A 129 -150.05 78.05 21.04
C ASP A 129 -151.21 77.41 20.18
N SER A 130 -152.38 77.22 20.79
CA SER A 130 -153.75 77.15 20.19
C SER A 130 -154.35 75.84 19.59
N ASP A 131 -155.16 75.18 20.43
CA ASP A 131 -156.52 74.60 20.17
C ASP A 131 -156.74 73.13 19.66
N PRO A 132 -157.88 72.46 20.04
CA PRO A 132 -157.85 71.11 20.69
C PRO A 132 -158.88 70.08 20.08
N PRO A 133 -159.30 68.94 20.72
CA PRO A 133 -158.98 68.24 22.00
C PRO A 133 -158.69 66.69 21.82
N ALA A 134 -158.84 65.67 22.71
CA ALA A 134 -159.35 65.50 24.09
C ALA A 134 -158.84 64.19 24.82
N VAL A 135 -158.64 64.28 26.15
CA VAL A 135 -158.89 63.31 27.27
C VAL A 135 -158.76 61.78 27.09
N ASN A 136 -157.81 61.14 27.83
CA ASN A 136 -158.10 60.11 28.87
C ASN A 136 -156.89 59.81 29.80
N GLU A 137 -157.10 59.19 30.97
CA GLU A 137 -156.13 59.19 32.09
C GLU A 137 -155.29 57.89 32.28
N LYS A 138 -155.77 56.72 31.80
CA LYS A 138 -155.14 55.41 32.09
C LYS A 138 -153.79 55.13 31.41
N GLU A 139 -153.38 55.96 30.47
CA GLU A 139 -152.22 55.68 29.60
C GLU A 139 -150.86 55.99 30.27
N LEU A 140 -150.87 56.82 31.32
CA LEU A 140 -149.68 57.29 32.03
C LEU A 140 -148.98 56.21 32.88
N GLU A 141 -149.74 55.27 33.44
CA GLU A 141 -149.24 54.32 34.44
C GLU A 141 -148.40 53.20 33.80
N ALA A 142 -148.82 52.69 32.64
CA ALA A 142 -148.11 51.65 31.89
C ALA A 142 -146.70 52.10 31.46
N ARG A 143 -146.56 53.37 31.03
CA ARG A 143 -145.30 53.96 30.54
C ARG A 143 -144.18 53.97 31.60
N ASN A 144 -144.53 54.07 32.88
CA ASN A 144 -143.54 54.05 33.96
C ASN A 144 -143.01 52.62 34.25
N GLN A 145 -143.82 51.57 34.06
CA GLN A 145 -143.35 50.19 34.21
C GLN A 145 -142.39 49.79 33.08
N GLU A 146 -142.67 50.22 31.85
CA GLU A 146 -141.81 49.97 30.68
C GLU A 146 -140.41 50.60 30.85
N LEU A 147 -140.34 51.84 31.34
CA LEU A 147 -139.07 52.53 31.63
C LEU A 147 -138.23 51.82 32.70
N ALA A 148 -138.86 51.28 33.75
CA ALA A 148 -138.16 50.52 34.79
C ALA A 148 -137.54 49.22 34.22
N ALA A 149 -138.32 48.45 33.46
CA ALA A 149 -137.84 47.21 32.84
C ALA A 149 -136.70 47.45 31.83
N ALA A 150 -136.75 48.55 31.08
CA ALA A 150 -135.66 48.97 30.20
C ALA A 150 -134.38 49.33 30.97
N LEU A 151 -134.51 49.96 32.15
CA LEU A 151 -133.37 50.34 32.99
C LEU A 151 -132.73 49.12 33.68
N ASP A 152 -133.52 48.17 34.17
CA ASP A 152 -133.01 46.89 34.70
C ASP A 152 -132.29 46.07 33.62
N SER A 153 -132.84 46.03 32.40
CA SER A 153 -132.18 45.42 31.22
C SER A 153 -130.85 46.11 30.89
N SER A 154 -130.79 47.44 31.00
CA SER A 154 -129.54 48.22 30.85
C SER A 154 -128.52 47.93 31.96
N ALA A 155 -128.97 47.72 33.21
CA ALA A 155 -128.09 47.34 34.32
C ALA A 155 -127.52 45.91 34.16
N ILE A 156 -128.35 44.96 33.72
CA ILE A 156 -127.93 43.57 33.43
C ILE A 156 -126.94 43.53 32.26
N THR A 157 -127.19 44.28 31.18
CA THR A 157 -126.26 44.33 30.05
C THR A 157 -124.96 45.04 30.40
N ASN A 158 -124.98 46.12 31.19
CA ASN A 158 -123.76 46.76 31.70
C ASN A 158 -122.93 45.82 32.59
N THR A 159 -123.55 45.10 33.54
CA THR A 159 -122.81 44.14 34.40
C THR A 159 -122.24 42.96 33.60
N GLN A 160 -122.90 42.51 32.54
CA GLN A 160 -122.35 41.54 31.58
C GLN A 160 -121.19 42.11 30.74
N LEU A 161 -121.19 43.41 30.43
CA LEU A 161 -120.08 44.07 29.73
C LEU A 161 -118.88 44.31 30.67
N THR A 162 -119.11 44.77 31.89
CA THR A 162 -118.06 44.95 32.91
C THR A 162 -117.35 43.64 33.21
N SER A 163 -118.08 42.54 33.46
CA SER A 163 -117.47 41.22 33.69
C SER A 163 -116.73 40.65 32.46
N LYS A 164 -117.15 41.01 31.23
CA LYS A 164 -116.37 40.74 30.01
C LYS A 164 -115.09 41.59 29.91
N LEU A 165 -115.14 42.86 30.32
CA LEU A 165 -113.95 43.71 30.39
C LEU A 165 -112.97 43.24 31.48
N GLU A 166 -113.46 42.82 32.66
CA GLU A 166 -112.64 42.24 33.73
C GLU A 166 -111.98 40.92 33.31
N THR A 167 -112.71 40.04 32.62
CA THR A 167 -112.12 38.79 32.10
C THR A 167 -111.13 39.02 30.96
N LEU A 168 -111.40 39.94 30.03
CA LEU A 168 -110.46 40.30 28.96
C LEU A 168 -109.22 41.04 29.48
N THR A 169 -109.36 41.94 30.46
CA THR A 169 -108.21 42.62 31.07
C THR A 169 -107.37 41.64 31.90
N LYS A 170 -107.99 40.70 32.63
CA LYS A 170 -107.26 39.61 33.30
C LYS A 170 -106.51 38.71 32.31
N GLN A 171 -107.13 38.32 31.20
CA GLN A 171 -106.47 37.56 30.13
C GLN A 171 -105.31 38.35 29.50
N SER A 172 -105.49 39.66 29.27
CA SER A 172 -104.42 40.53 28.77
C SER A 172 -103.25 40.63 29.75
N GLN A 173 -103.52 40.69 31.05
CA GLN A 173 -102.49 40.67 32.09
C GLN A 173 -101.77 39.31 32.14
N GLU A 174 -102.50 38.19 32.15
CA GLU A 174 -101.93 36.84 32.15
C GLU A 174 -101.05 36.58 30.92
N LEU A 175 -101.46 37.06 29.74
CA LEU A 175 -100.64 37.00 28.52
C LEU A 175 -99.43 37.93 28.60
N SER A 176 -99.56 39.14 29.16
CA SER A 176 -98.44 40.05 29.38
C SER A 176 -97.40 39.48 30.35
N ASP A 177 -97.86 38.89 31.45
CA ASP A 177 -97.00 38.27 32.46
C ASP A 177 -96.28 37.04 31.91
N GLN A 178 -96.97 36.19 31.13
CA GLN A 178 -96.37 35.06 30.44
C GLN A 178 -95.34 35.51 29.39
N LEU A 179 -95.63 36.55 28.59
CA LEU A 179 -94.69 37.10 27.61
C LEU A 179 -93.47 37.74 28.29
N GLN A 180 -93.66 38.44 29.42
CA GLN A 180 -92.55 38.99 30.20
C GLN A 180 -91.71 37.88 30.87
N LYS A 181 -92.34 36.78 31.30
CA LYS A 181 -91.65 35.59 31.81
C LYS A 181 -90.83 34.90 30.71
N GLU A 182 -91.42 34.65 29.53
CA GLU A 182 -90.71 34.05 28.39
C GLU A 182 -89.53 34.91 27.93
N ARG A 183 -89.68 36.25 27.92
CA ARG A 183 -88.55 37.17 27.69
C ARG A 183 -87.42 36.97 28.71
N LYS A 184 -87.74 36.94 30.01
CA LYS A 184 -86.75 36.72 31.08
C LYS A 184 -86.09 35.33 30.99
N GLU A 185 -86.84 34.29 30.64
CA GLU A 185 -86.30 32.94 30.44
C GLU A 185 -85.40 32.86 29.20
N PHE A 186 -85.76 33.52 28.10
CA PHE A 186 -84.93 33.61 26.89
C PHE A 186 -83.65 34.41 27.16
N GLU A 187 -83.76 35.57 27.80
CA GLU A 187 -82.63 36.43 28.17
C GLU A 187 -81.67 35.71 29.14
N GLN A 188 -82.20 34.92 30.09
CA GLN A 188 -81.38 34.08 30.96
C GLN A 188 -80.70 32.93 30.20
N LYS A 189 -81.38 32.27 29.26
CA LYS A 189 -80.78 31.21 28.41
C LYS A 189 -79.66 31.78 27.54
N PHE A 190 -79.95 32.87 26.83
CA PHE A 190 -78.97 33.59 26.00
C PHE A 190 -77.76 34.06 26.84
N SER A 191 -77.97 34.59 28.04
CA SER A 191 -76.88 35.00 28.94
C SER A 191 -76.01 33.81 29.39
N LYS A 192 -76.61 32.64 29.66
CA LYS A 192 -75.89 31.40 30.01
C LYS A 192 -75.11 30.84 28.82
N GLU A 193 -75.72 30.79 27.64
CA GLU A 193 -75.05 30.35 26.41
C GLU A 193 -73.91 31.30 26.01
N GLN A 194 -74.12 32.61 26.10
CA GLN A 194 -73.08 33.62 25.89
C GLN A 194 -71.95 33.51 26.94
N GLY A 195 -72.26 33.14 28.19
CA GLY A 195 -71.28 32.81 29.22
C GLY A 195 -70.43 31.60 28.83
N ALA A 196 -71.07 30.46 28.55
CA ALA A 196 -70.39 29.23 28.14
C ALA A 196 -69.53 29.41 26.87
N MET A 197 -69.99 30.20 25.89
CA MET A 197 -69.21 30.53 24.69
C MET A 197 -68.00 31.42 25.01
N ARG A 198 -68.09 32.35 25.98
CA ARG A 198 -66.92 33.11 26.47
C ARG A 198 -65.93 32.21 27.21
N GLU A 199 -66.41 31.31 28.07
CA GLU A 199 -65.57 30.34 28.79
C GLU A 199 -64.84 29.41 27.80
N GLN A 200 -65.55 28.87 26.81
CA GLN A 200 -64.93 28.04 25.77
C GLN A 200 -63.90 28.82 24.95
N LEU A 201 -64.17 30.08 24.59
CA LEU A 201 -63.20 30.93 23.90
C LEU A 201 -61.97 31.20 24.78
N GLN A 202 -62.14 31.45 26.08
CA GLN A 202 -61.05 31.67 27.02
C GLN A 202 -60.17 30.42 27.18
N VAL A 203 -60.77 29.22 27.26
CA VAL A 203 -60.05 27.94 27.28
C VAL A 203 -59.28 27.72 25.99
N HIS A 204 -59.87 28.03 24.82
CA HIS A 204 -59.16 27.94 23.54
C HIS A 204 -57.99 28.92 23.44
N ILE A 205 -58.15 30.17 23.89
CA ILE A 205 -57.08 31.17 23.95
C ILE A 205 -55.94 30.67 24.86
N GLN A 206 -56.26 30.12 26.04
CA GLN A 206 -55.25 29.57 26.95
C GLN A 206 -54.54 28.34 26.37
N THR A 207 -55.28 27.44 25.71
CA THR A 207 -54.73 26.25 25.04
C THR A 207 -53.79 26.64 23.89
N ILE A 208 -54.18 27.64 23.07
CA ILE A 208 -53.33 28.19 22.00
C ILE A 208 -52.08 28.84 22.61
N GLY A 209 -52.22 29.57 23.73
CA GLY A 209 -51.10 30.15 24.46
C GLY A 209 -50.07 29.11 24.89
N ILE A 210 -50.53 28.02 25.53
CA ILE A 210 -49.68 26.89 25.97
C ILE A 210 -49.00 26.23 24.77
N LEU A 211 -49.73 25.91 23.71
CA LEU A 211 -49.17 25.30 22.50
C LEU A 211 -48.15 26.21 21.78
N VAL A 212 -48.31 27.53 21.87
CA VAL A 212 -47.35 28.50 21.32
C VAL A 212 -46.09 28.59 22.19
N SER A 213 -46.20 28.58 23.53
CA SER A 213 -45.03 28.53 24.41
C SER A 213 -44.27 27.21 24.28
N GLU A 214 -44.96 26.06 24.33
CA GLU A 214 -44.37 24.73 24.14
C GLU A 214 -43.66 24.63 22.78
N LYS A 215 -44.30 25.11 21.70
CA LYS A 215 -43.66 25.16 20.38
C LYS A 215 -42.41 26.05 20.38
N SER A 216 -42.43 27.20 21.05
CA SER A 216 -41.29 28.12 21.14
C SER A 216 -40.13 27.50 21.93
N GLU A 217 -40.42 26.85 23.06
CA GLU A 217 -39.45 26.13 23.89
C GLU A 217 -38.84 24.94 23.14
N LEU A 218 -39.66 24.09 22.51
CA LEU A 218 -39.20 22.96 21.70
C LEU A 218 -38.38 23.43 20.48
N GLN A 219 -38.78 24.51 19.82
CA GLN A 219 -38.02 25.08 18.69
C GLN A 219 -36.67 25.67 19.15
N THR A 220 -36.62 26.26 20.35
CA THR A 220 -35.38 26.76 20.97
C THR A 220 -34.46 25.61 21.39
N ALA A 221 -35.00 24.57 22.04
CA ALA A 221 -34.27 23.37 22.43
C ALA A 221 -33.74 22.59 21.20
N LEU A 222 -34.53 22.49 20.13
CA LEU A 222 -34.11 21.90 18.86
C LEU A 222 -32.98 22.70 18.20
N SER A 223 -33.07 24.04 18.21
CA SER A 223 -32.00 24.91 17.69
C SER A 223 -30.70 24.74 18.48
N TYR A 224 -30.78 24.77 19.81
CA TYR A 224 -29.63 24.60 20.70
C TYR A 224 -28.98 23.21 20.56
N THR A 225 -29.77 22.14 20.55
CA THR A 225 -29.25 20.77 20.36
C THR A 225 -28.67 20.57 18.96
N GLN A 226 -29.26 21.14 17.91
CA GLN A 226 -28.69 21.11 16.56
C GLN A 226 -27.37 21.89 16.48
N GLN A 227 -27.24 23.03 17.18
CA GLN A 227 -25.99 23.79 17.26
C GLN A 227 -24.90 23.02 18.04
N ALA A 228 -25.25 22.41 19.17
CA ALA A 228 -24.34 21.56 19.94
C ALA A 228 -23.86 20.34 19.13
N ALA A 229 -24.75 19.70 18.38
CA ALA A 229 -24.41 18.59 17.48
C ALA A 229 -23.46 19.03 16.36
N ARG A 230 -23.69 20.19 15.73
CA ARG A 230 -22.78 20.78 14.74
C ARG A 230 -21.40 21.07 15.34
N GLN A 231 -21.33 21.64 16.54
CA GLN A 231 -20.06 21.87 17.22
C GLN A 231 -19.32 20.55 17.50
N LYS A 232 -20.02 19.51 17.97
CA LYS A 232 -19.41 18.19 18.23
C LYS A 232 -18.98 17.46 16.95
N SER A 233 -19.62 17.71 15.81
CA SER A 233 -19.11 17.27 14.49
C SER A 233 -17.76 17.94 14.20
N GLY A 234 -17.68 19.27 14.31
CA GLY A 234 -16.44 20.02 14.08
C GLY A 234 -15.30 19.59 15.02
N GLU A 235 -15.58 19.41 16.32
CA GLU A 235 -14.59 18.88 17.28
C GLU A 235 -14.11 17.47 16.90
N ALA A 236 -14.99 16.60 16.39
CA ALA A 236 -14.63 15.26 15.93
C ALA A 236 -13.82 15.30 14.61
N GLU A 237 -14.14 16.21 13.70
CA GLU A 237 -13.41 16.45 12.44
C GLU A 237 -12.00 16.99 12.71
N ASP A 238 -11.83 17.91 13.66
CA ASP A 238 -10.54 18.41 14.14
C ASP A 238 -9.72 17.31 14.84
N LEU A 239 -10.33 16.51 15.70
CA LEU A 239 -9.66 15.37 16.36
C LEU A 239 -9.25 14.29 15.34
N SER A 240 -10.09 14.00 14.35
CA SER A 240 -9.78 13.10 13.23
C SER A 240 -8.60 13.62 12.41
N SER A 241 -8.60 14.92 12.07
CA SER A 241 -7.52 15.58 11.34
C SER A 241 -6.20 15.55 12.11
N ARG A 242 -6.23 15.79 13.43
CA ARG A 242 -5.07 15.69 14.33
C ARG A 242 -4.55 14.25 14.43
N LEU A 243 -5.44 13.26 14.52
CA LEU A 243 -5.08 11.85 14.53
C LEU A 243 -4.44 11.42 13.20
N GLN A 244 -4.98 11.88 12.06
CA GLN A 244 -4.44 11.62 10.73
C GLN A 244 -3.05 12.24 10.56
N ALA A 245 -2.85 13.50 10.97
CA ALA A 245 -1.54 14.15 11.01
C ALA A 245 -0.54 13.40 11.91
N SER A 246 -0.98 12.93 13.09
CA SER A 246 -0.15 12.11 13.98
C SER A 246 0.25 10.78 13.33
N LYS A 247 -0.66 10.09 12.65
CA LYS A 247 -0.37 8.86 11.90
C LYS A 247 0.63 9.09 10.78
N HIS A 248 0.48 10.19 10.02
CA HIS A 248 1.45 10.57 9.00
C HIS A 248 2.85 10.82 9.59
N ARG A 249 2.95 11.51 10.73
CA ARG A 249 4.22 11.74 11.42
C ARG A 249 4.85 10.46 11.98
N VAL A 250 4.05 9.51 12.48
CA VAL A 250 4.55 8.18 12.87
C VAL A 250 5.13 7.45 11.66
N SER A 251 4.43 7.39 10.54
CA SER A 251 4.95 6.74 9.33
C SER A 251 6.03 7.51 8.57
N GLU A 252 6.28 8.77 8.91
CA GLU A 252 7.50 9.49 8.54
C GLU A 252 8.66 9.04 9.43
N LEU A 253 8.47 9.00 10.75
CA LEU A 253 9.47 8.53 11.72
C LEU A 253 9.88 7.07 11.45
N GLU A 254 8.93 6.16 11.21
CA GLU A 254 9.18 4.76 10.82
C GLU A 254 10.10 4.64 9.59
N ARG A 255 9.92 5.51 8.58
CA ARG A 255 10.78 5.57 7.40
C ARG A 255 12.16 6.11 7.73
N THR A 256 12.27 7.17 8.55
CA THR A 256 13.58 7.69 8.97
C THR A 256 14.35 6.67 9.80
N LEU A 257 13.70 5.98 10.73
CA LEU A 257 14.29 4.91 11.54
C LEU A 257 14.77 3.74 10.66
N SER A 258 13.97 3.35 9.67
CA SER A 258 14.35 2.33 8.68
C SER A 258 15.59 2.77 7.88
N SER A 259 15.63 4.03 7.43
CA SER A 259 16.76 4.60 6.68
C SER A 259 18.03 4.75 7.52
N VAL A 260 17.90 5.08 8.81
CA VAL A 260 19.04 5.13 9.74
C VAL A 260 19.54 3.72 10.04
N SER A 261 18.64 2.73 10.18
CA SER A 261 19.03 1.32 10.37
C SER A 261 19.75 0.72 9.16
N THR A 262 19.35 1.06 7.93
CA THR A 262 20.08 0.62 6.73
C THR A 262 21.44 1.32 6.60
N GLN A 263 21.52 2.63 6.87
CA GLN A 263 22.79 3.35 6.94
C GLN A 263 23.73 2.79 8.01
N GLN A 264 23.22 2.51 9.22
CA GLN A 264 24.01 1.87 10.29
C GLN A 264 24.60 0.54 9.82
N LYS A 265 23.79 -0.34 9.19
CA LYS A 265 24.28 -1.62 8.65
C LYS A 265 25.32 -1.44 7.54
N GLN A 266 25.23 -0.39 6.73
CA GLN A 266 26.24 -0.04 5.73
C GLN A 266 27.54 0.44 6.40
N PHE A 267 27.47 1.29 7.43
CA PHE A 267 28.65 1.70 8.19
C PHE A 267 29.30 0.54 8.97
N GLU A 268 28.52 -0.36 9.56
CA GLU A 268 29.02 -1.57 10.21
C GLU A 268 29.70 -2.53 9.21
N LYS A 269 29.16 -2.65 7.98
CA LYS A 269 29.80 -3.41 6.91
C LYS A 269 31.12 -2.77 6.50
N HIS A 270 31.12 -1.46 6.23
CA HIS A 270 32.33 -0.73 5.82
C HIS A 270 33.41 -0.74 6.90
N ASN A 271 33.04 -0.60 8.19
CA ASN A 271 34.00 -0.74 9.28
C ASN A 271 34.62 -2.14 9.30
N LYS A 272 33.84 -3.22 9.12
CA LYS A 272 34.36 -4.59 9.00
C LYS A 272 35.21 -4.83 7.74
N GLU A 273 35.10 -3.98 6.72
CA GLU A 273 35.98 -4.00 5.55
C GLU A 273 37.31 -3.28 5.89
N LEU A 274 37.26 -2.08 6.48
CA LEU A 274 38.44 -1.37 6.98
C LEU A 274 39.23 -2.16 8.04
N GLU A 275 38.57 -2.95 8.89
CA GLU A 275 39.23 -3.83 9.84
C GLU A 275 40.00 -4.97 9.16
N LYS A 276 39.47 -5.53 8.07
CA LYS A 276 40.16 -6.54 7.26
C LYS A 276 41.33 -5.93 6.49
N GLU A 277 41.16 -4.73 5.92
CA GLU A 277 42.24 -4.00 5.24
C GLU A 277 43.38 -3.68 6.22
N ARG A 278 43.05 -3.14 7.40
CA ARG A 278 43.99 -2.92 8.52
C ARG A 278 44.78 -4.18 8.87
N ASP A 279 44.11 -5.33 9.00
CA ASP A 279 44.75 -6.57 9.43
C ASP A 279 45.52 -7.26 8.29
N SER A 280 45.08 -7.09 7.04
CA SER A 280 45.86 -7.46 5.84
C SER A 280 47.14 -6.63 5.73
N LEU A 281 47.06 -5.31 5.92
CA LEU A 281 48.23 -4.42 5.91
C LEU A 281 49.18 -4.72 7.08
N ARG A 282 48.68 -5.12 8.26
CA ARG A 282 49.51 -5.61 9.37
C ARG A 282 50.28 -6.88 8.99
N LEU A 283 49.65 -7.84 8.33
CA LEU A 283 50.31 -9.06 7.83
C LEU A 283 51.33 -8.74 6.75
N GLU A 284 51.04 -7.77 5.86
CA GLU A 284 51.98 -7.33 4.83
C GLU A 284 53.19 -6.57 5.41
N ILE A 285 52.99 -5.73 6.42
CA ILE A 285 54.07 -5.09 7.18
C ILE A 285 54.95 -6.14 7.88
N LEU A 286 54.36 -7.16 8.52
CA LEU A 286 55.13 -8.25 9.12
C LEU A 286 55.94 -9.02 8.08
N ARG A 287 55.35 -9.33 6.91
CA ARG A 287 56.05 -9.97 5.79
C ARG A 287 57.20 -9.10 5.26
N PHE A 288 56.98 -7.80 5.09
CA PHE A 288 57.99 -6.88 4.59
C PHE A 288 59.14 -6.69 5.59
N ASN A 289 58.83 -6.65 6.89
CA ASN A 289 59.83 -6.65 7.95
C ASN A 289 60.71 -7.91 7.88
N ASN A 290 60.12 -9.11 7.80
CA ASN A 290 60.88 -10.36 7.69
C ASN A 290 61.83 -10.35 6.46
N LEU A 291 61.32 -9.97 5.28
CA LEU A 291 62.13 -9.85 4.06
C LEU A 291 63.24 -8.79 4.18
N SER A 292 63.00 -7.70 4.92
CA SER A 292 64.00 -6.68 5.23
C SER A 292 65.05 -7.18 6.22
N GLU A 293 64.67 -8.02 7.20
CA GLU A 293 65.62 -8.64 8.12
C GLU A 293 66.48 -9.72 7.43
N GLU A 294 65.89 -10.54 6.55
CA GLU A 294 66.60 -11.48 5.68
C GLU A 294 67.60 -10.76 4.77
N SER A 295 67.18 -9.68 4.10
CA SER A 295 68.04 -8.87 3.23
C SER A 295 69.16 -8.17 4.02
N ARG A 296 68.88 -7.70 5.24
CA ARG A 296 69.86 -7.13 6.17
C ARG A 296 70.86 -8.19 6.64
N GLN A 297 70.42 -9.42 6.89
CA GLN A 297 71.29 -10.54 7.24
C GLN A 297 72.22 -10.90 6.07
N GLN A 298 71.68 -11.12 4.86
CA GLN A 298 72.48 -11.37 3.65
C GLN A 298 73.51 -10.26 3.39
N SER A 299 73.11 -8.99 3.57
CA SER A 299 74.01 -7.84 3.46
C SER A 299 75.13 -7.86 4.52
N SER A 300 74.86 -8.39 5.71
CA SER A 300 75.84 -8.54 6.80
C SER A 300 76.80 -9.69 6.52
N GLU A 301 76.30 -10.83 6.06
CA GLU A 301 77.09 -12.00 5.66
C GLU A 301 78.05 -11.65 4.49
N LEU A 302 77.56 -10.95 3.47
CA LEU A 302 78.40 -10.46 2.36
C LEU A 302 79.43 -9.41 2.83
N SER A 303 79.07 -8.56 3.80
CA SER A 303 80.01 -7.61 4.42
C SER A 303 81.12 -8.33 5.21
N GLU A 304 80.80 -9.42 5.89
CA GLU A 304 81.78 -10.25 6.61
C GLU A 304 82.68 -11.03 5.64
N GLN A 305 82.13 -11.67 4.62
CA GLN A 305 82.91 -12.30 3.55
C GLN A 305 83.87 -11.31 2.88
N LEU A 306 83.42 -10.07 2.61
CA LEU A 306 84.28 -9.03 2.05
C LEU A 306 85.41 -8.63 3.01
N LYS A 307 85.14 -8.52 4.32
CA LYS A 307 86.20 -8.26 5.33
C LYS A 307 87.22 -9.41 5.38
N LEU A 308 86.77 -10.67 5.32
CA LEU A 308 87.67 -11.82 5.25
C LEU A 308 88.55 -11.76 4.01
N ARG A 309 87.98 -11.51 2.81
CA ARG A 309 88.76 -11.34 1.57
C ARG A 309 89.73 -10.15 1.60
N VAL A 310 89.36 -9.04 2.26
CA VAL A 310 90.27 -7.90 2.48
C VAL A 310 91.42 -8.28 3.42
N ASN A 311 91.15 -9.04 4.48
CA ASN A 311 92.18 -9.52 5.41
C ASN A 311 93.12 -10.52 4.74
N GLU A 312 92.61 -11.49 3.98
CA GLU A 312 93.39 -12.40 3.12
C GLU A 312 94.29 -11.61 2.16
N ASN A 313 93.71 -10.63 1.44
CA ASN A 313 94.45 -9.81 0.48
C ASN A 313 95.53 -8.94 1.14
N ASN A 314 95.32 -8.50 2.38
CA ASN A 314 96.33 -7.80 3.18
C ASN A 314 97.43 -8.75 3.70
N GLY A 315 97.08 -9.99 4.06
CA GLY A 315 98.06 -11.04 4.35
C GLY A 315 98.95 -11.35 3.15
N LEU A 316 98.35 -11.59 1.98
CA LEU A 316 99.06 -11.81 0.72
C LEU A 316 99.92 -10.61 0.30
N LYS A 317 99.51 -9.37 0.60
CA LYS A 317 100.38 -8.18 0.40
C LYS A 317 101.59 -8.20 1.33
N LEU A 318 101.42 -8.53 2.61
CA LEU A 318 102.54 -8.63 3.54
C LEU A 318 103.50 -9.76 3.14
N GLU A 319 102.99 -10.89 2.67
CA GLU A 319 103.78 -11.99 2.09
C GLU A 319 104.51 -11.55 0.82
N VAL A 320 103.85 -10.83 -0.11
CA VAL A 320 104.49 -10.25 -1.30
C VAL A 320 105.56 -9.21 -0.92
N ASP A 321 105.34 -8.40 0.10
CA ASP A 321 106.33 -7.43 0.61
C ASP A 321 107.48 -8.10 1.35
N GLU A 322 107.27 -9.28 1.94
CA GLU A 322 108.37 -10.09 2.49
C GLU A 322 109.14 -10.80 1.37
N LEU A 323 108.46 -11.39 0.39
CA LEU A 323 109.08 -11.97 -0.81
C LEU A 323 109.85 -10.93 -1.61
N ARG A 324 109.37 -9.68 -1.68
CA ARG A 324 110.12 -8.53 -2.23
C ARG A 324 111.38 -8.23 -1.46
N LYS A 325 111.34 -8.19 -0.11
CA LYS A 325 112.56 -7.99 0.71
C LYS A 325 113.54 -9.17 0.58
N ARG A 326 113.03 -10.40 0.49
CA ARG A 326 113.84 -11.60 0.22
C ARG A 326 114.46 -11.55 -1.18
N LEU A 327 113.74 -11.01 -2.17
CA LEU A 327 114.26 -10.76 -3.53
C LEU A 327 115.30 -9.64 -3.54
N GLU A 328 115.04 -8.50 -2.89
CA GLU A 328 116.01 -7.41 -2.71
C GLU A 328 117.29 -7.90 -2.01
N MET A 329 117.16 -8.74 -0.96
CA MET A 329 118.29 -9.42 -0.33
C MET A 329 119.00 -10.42 -1.26
N ALA A 330 118.27 -11.12 -2.13
CA ALA A 330 118.84 -12.06 -3.10
C ALA A 330 119.53 -11.33 -4.27
N ASP A 331 119.00 -10.18 -4.70
CA ASP A 331 119.61 -9.28 -5.66
C ASP A 331 120.84 -8.58 -5.06
N ASP A 332 120.82 -8.18 -3.78
CA ASP A 332 122.00 -7.73 -3.04
C ASP A 332 123.06 -8.83 -2.94
N MET A 333 122.66 -10.09 -2.68
CA MET A 333 123.58 -11.24 -2.74
C MET A 333 124.12 -11.46 -4.15
N LEU A 334 123.28 -11.41 -5.20
CA LEU A 334 123.71 -11.51 -6.60
C LEU A 334 124.61 -10.34 -7.01
N GLN A 335 124.42 -9.16 -6.44
CA GLN A 335 125.30 -8.00 -6.61
C GLN A 335 126.64 -8.18 -5.86
N GLN A 336 126.64 -8.85 -4.71
CA GLN A 336 127.87 -9.28 -4.02
C GLN A 336 128.59 -10.45 -4.73
N PHE A 337 127.85 -11.36 -5.38
CA PHE A 337 128.39 -12.45 -6.21
C PHE A 337 128.85 -12.00 -7.60
N SER A 338 128.32 -10.90 -8.14
CA SER A 338 128.76 -10.34 -9.43
C SER A 338 129.85 -9.26 -9.29
N SER A 339 129.96 -8.61 -8.12
CA SER A 339 131.12 -7.78 -7.76
C SER A 339 132.33 -8.59 -7.25
N GLN A 340 132.16 -9.89 -6.97
CA GLN A 340 133.26 -10.84 -6.80
C GLN A 340 133.46 -11.65 -8.10
N SER A 341 134.60 -11.47 -8.76
CA SER A 341 134.81 -12.00 -10.11
C SER A 341 135.02 -13.52 -10.16
N GLY A 342 134.00 -14.28 -10.54
CA GLY A 342 134.07 -15.70 -10.89
C GLY A 342 132.69 -16.35 -10.82
N PRO A 343 132.13 -16.93 -11.90
CA PRO A 343 130.72 -17.27 -11.95
C PRO A 343 130.34 -18.59 -11.24
N PRO A 344 129.45 -18.56 -10.24
CA PRO A 344 128.43 -19.59 -10.03
C PRO A 344 127.25 -19.25 -10.97
N SER A 345 127.45 -19.33 -12.28
CA SER A 345 127.15 -20.53 -13.06
C SER A 345 125.63 -20.72 -13.20
N GLU A 346 125.11 -20.49 -14.40
CA GLU A 346 123.71 -20.73 -14.78
C GLU A 346 123.26 -22.16 -14.43
N HIS A 347 124.21 -23.11 -14.42
CA HIS A 347 124.00 -24.48 -13.97
C HIS A 347 123.43 -24.57 -12.55
N GLN A 348 123.82 -23.66 -11.64
CA GLN A 348 123.35 -23.68 -10.24
C GLN A 348 121.91 -23.15 -10.11
N GLN A 349 121.49 -22.21 -10.97
CA GLN A 349 120.11 -21.72 -11.02
C GLN A 349 119.19 -22.69 -11.77
N VAL A 350 119.67 -23.33 -12.85
CA VAL A 350 119.01 -24.46 -13.50
C VAL A 350 118.91 -25.66 -12.55
N GLN A 351 119.94 -25.93 -11.75
CA GLN A 351 119.92 -26.97 -10.73
C GLN A 351 118.89 -26.66 -9.64
N LEU A 352 118.78 -25.42 -9.15
CA LEU A 352 117.73 -25.04 -8.20
C LEU A 352 116.32 -25.27 -8.78
N ILE A 353 116.08 -24.90 -10.04
CA ILE A 353 114.80 -25.14 -10.72
C ILE A 353 114.54 -26.64 -10.96
N LEU A 354 115.59 -27.44 -11.19
CA LEU A 354 115.48 -28.90 -11.27
C LEU A 354 115.21 -29.53 -9.89
N GLU A 355 115.78 -28.99 -8.82
CA GLU A 355 115.56 -29.42 -7.43
C GLU A 355 114.15 -29.04 -6.96
N ASP A 356 113.65 -27.84 -7.27
CA ASP A 356 112.26 -27.42 -7.01
C ASP A 356 111.26 -28.24 -7.85
N LYS A 357 111.55 -28.47 -9.14
CA LYS A 357 110.77 -29.38 -9.98
C LYS A 357 110.74 -30.79 -9.39
N HIS A 358 111.88 -31.31 -8.92
CA HIS A 358 111.98 -32.64 -8.34
C HIS A 358 111.24 -32.73 -6.99
N GLN A 359 111.28 -31.67 -6.17
CA GLN A 359 110.49 -31.56 -4.94
C GLN A 359 108.98 -31.53 -5.24
N LEU A 360 108.54 -30.79 -6.25
CA LEU A 360 107.13 -30.75 -6.68
C LEU A 360 106.68 -32.08 -7.28
N GLU A 361 107.52 -32.75 -8.07
CA GLU A 361 107.26 -34.09 -8.59
C GLU A 361 107.22 -35.14 -7.47
N ALA A 362 108.09 -35.03 -6.45
CA ALA A 362 108.07 -35.90 -5.27
C ALA A 362 106.82 -35.66 -4.41
N HIS A 363 106.41 -34.41 -4.20
CA HIS A 363 105.19 -34.07 -3.47
C HIS A 363 103.93 -34.51 -4.24
N ALA A 364 103.91 -34.35 -5.57
CA ALA A 364 102.85 -34.90 -6.41
C ALA A 364 102.80 -36.43 -6.37
N ALA A 365 103.96 -37.10 -6.35
CA ALA A 365 104.04 -38.55 -6.19
C ALA A 365 103.53 -39.00 -4.80
N GLN A 366 103.90 -38.31 -3.72
CA GLN A 366 103.39 -38.57 -2.36
C GLN A 366 101.87 -38.36 -2.27
N LEU A 367 101.33 -37.31 -2.90
CA LEU A 367 99.87 -37.10 -2.97
C LEU A 367 99.19 -38.22 -3.77
N MET A 368 99.71 -38.60 -4.94
CA MET A 368 99.17 -39.73 -5.71
C MET A 368 99.26 -41.06 -4.95
N GLU A 369 100.34 -41.29 -4.21
CA GLU A 369 100.51 -42.47 -3.36
C GLU A 369 99.48 -42.46 -2.21
N SER A 370 99.29 -41.33 -1.52
CA SER A 370 98.26 -41.21 -0.47
C SER A 370 96.83 -41.44 -0.99
N VAL A 371 96.52 -40.97 -2.21
CA VAL A 371 95.23 -41.22 -2.87
C VAL A 371 95.09 -42.70 -3.25
N ALA A 372 96.16 -43.35 -3.72
CA ALA A 372 96.17 -44.78 -4.00
C ALA A 372 96.01 -45.62 -2.72
N GLN A 373 96.68 -45.24 -1.62
CA GLN A 373 96.53 -45.86 -0.30
C GLN A 373 95.08 -45.73 0.19
N LEU A 374 94.48 -44.54 0.16
CA LEU A 374 93.08 -44.32 0.54
C LEU A 374 92.07 -45.08 -0.36
N GLN A 375 92.37 -45.27 -1.64
CA GLN A 375 91.56 -46.11 -2.54
C GLN A 375 91.67 -47.59 -2.14
N VAL A 376 92.88 -48.07 -1.84
CA VAL A 376 93.12 -49.44 -1.37
C VAL A 376 92.47 -49.70 0.00
N GLU A 377 92.52 -48.74 0.93
CA GLU A 377 91.83 -48.82 2.23
C GLU A 377 90.31 -48.88 2.04
N ARG A 378 89.73 -48.00 1.22
CA ARG A 378 88.30 -48.04 0.86
C ARG A 378 87.90 -49.42 0.31
N ASP A 379 88.71 -49.98 -0.58
CA ASP A 379 88.41 -51.26 -1.22
C ASP A 379 88.60 -52.45 -0.28
N GLN A 380 89.55 -52.37 0.66
CA GLN A 380 89.67 -53.32 1.78
C GLN A 380 88.46 -53.26 2.71
N TYR A 381 87.99 -52.07 3.10
CA TYR A 381 86.78 -51.93 3.92
C TYR A 381 85.53 -52.43 3.19
N ALA A 382 85.41 -52.16 1.88
CA ALA A 382 84.31 -52.69 1.07
C ALA A 382 84.33 -54.23 1.00
N ALA A 383 85.51 -54.83 0.79
CA ALA A 383 85.68 -56.29 0.80
C ALA A 383 85.42 -56.91 2.18
N GLN A 384 85.85 -56.24 3.27
CA GLN A 384 85.57 -56.69 4.64
C GLN A 384 84.06 -56.68 4.93
N ILE A 385 83.35 -55.60 4.61
CA ILE A 385 81.89 -55.51 4.78
C ILE A 385 81.18 -56.60 3.94
N GLN A 386 81.68 -56.91 2.75
CA GLN A 386 81.14 -57.98 1.90
C GLN A 386 81.34 -59.38 2.51
N GLU A 387 82.53 -59.71 3.00
CA GLU A 387 82.79 -61.02 3.62
C GLU A 387 82.14 -61.14 5.00
N GLU A 388 82.05 -60.07 5.80
CA GLU A 388 81.24 -60.05 7.03
C GLU A 388 79.76 -60.30 6.71
N GLY A 389 79.20 -59.61 5.72
CA GLY A 389 77.83 -59.83 5.25
C GLY A 389 77.58 -61.28 4.78
N ARG A 390 78.59 -61.90 4.14
CA ARG A 390 78.55 -63.32 3.79
C ARG A 390 78.62 -64.23 5.00
N VAL A 391 79.53 -63.99 5.95
CA VAL A 391 79.64 -64.80 7.19
C VAL A 391 78.35 -64.73 8.00
N TRP A 392 77.68 -63.56 8.06
CA TRP A 392 76.35 -63.44 8.66
C TRP A 392 75.30 -64.24 7.90
N LYS A 393 75.27 -64.17 6.55
CA LYS A 393 74.37 -64.99 5.73
C LYS A 393 74.57 -66.49 5.95
N ASP A 394 75.81 -66.98 5.85
CA ASP A 394 76.16 -68.39 6.00
C ASP A 394 75.79 -68.88 7.41
N LYS A 395 75.95 -68.05 8.45
CA LYS A 395 75.52 -68.33 9.83
C LYS A 395 73.99 -68.33 9.99
N THR A 396 73.26 -67.44 9.31
CA THR A 396 71.79 -67.46 9.28
C THR A 396 71.27 -68.72 8.58
N GLU A 397 71.87 -69.14 7.47
CA GLU A 397 71.51 -70.38 6.77
C GLU A 397 71.84 -71.62 7.63
N GLN A 398 72.96 -71.63 8.37
CA GLN A 398 73.29 -72.69 9.32
C GLN A 398 72.25 -72.80 10.45
N LEU A 399 71.87 -71.68 11.08
CA LEU A 399 70.85 -71.66 12.14
C LEU A 399 69.48 -72.10 11.62
N LEU A 400 69.11 -71.68 10.40
CA LEU A 400 67.84 -72.05 9.78
C LEU A 400 67.80 -73.55 9.41
N SER A 401 68.92 -74.14 8.98
CA SER A 401 69.08 -75.59 8.84
C SER A 401 69.04 -76.33 10.17
N GLN A 402 69.63 -75.78 11.24
CA GLN A 402 69.57 -76.39 12.57
C GLN A 402 68.15 -76.39 13.14
N VAL A 403 67.42 -75.28 13.00
CA VAL A 403 65.99 -75.21 13.38
C VAL A 403 65.16 -76.20 12.58
N ARG A 404 65.44 -76.38 11.28
CA ARG A 404 64.77 -77.39 10.45
C ARG A 404 65.04 -78.81 10.95
N LEU A 405 66.30 -79.18 11.17
CA LEU A 405 66.67 -80.50 11.69
C LEU A 405 66.02 -80.76 13.06
N MET A 406 66.02 -79.80 13.99
CA MET A 406 65.31 -79.98 15.26
C MET A 406 63.79 -80.08 15.08
N SER A 407 63.19 -79.45 14.07
CA SER A 407 61.77 -79.63 13.76
C SER A 407 61.47 -81.01 13.18
N GLU A 408 62.34 -81.52 12.30
CA GLU A 408 62.24 -82.87 11.74
C GLU A 408 62.47 -83.93 12.84
N GLU A 409 63.42 -83.74 13.75
CA GLU A 409 63.63 -84.59 14.93
C GLU A 409 62.44 -84.53 15.90
N ARG A 410 61.85 -83.35 16.14
CA ARG A 410 60.63 -83.20 16.95
C ARG A 410 59.44 -83.93 16.33
N ASP A 411 59.26 -83.85 15.01
CA ASP A 411 58.15 -84.54 14.34
C ASP A 411 58.37 -86.07 14.28
N ASN A 412 59.62 -86.52 14.11
CA ASN A 412 59.96 -87.95 14.21
C ASN A 412 59.77 -88.51 15.63
N THR A 413 60.14 -87.75 16.68
CA THR A 413 59.91 -88.16 18.07
C THR A 413 58.42 -88.14 18.44
N ALA A 414 57.65 -87.16 17.95
CA ALA A 414 56.19 -87.16 18.09
C ALA A 414 55.54 -88.38 17.42
N PHE A 415 56.01 -88.77 16.21
CA PHE A 415 55.55 -89.99 15.55
C PHE A 415 55.91 -91.26 16.34
N GLN A 416 57.13 -91.37 16.87
CA GLN A 416 57.54 -92.49 17.71
C GLN A 416 56.76 -92.57 19.02
N ILE A 417 56.44 -91.43 19.64
CA ILE A 417 55.58 -91.37 20.84
C ILE A 417 54.18 -91.89 20.50
N HIS A 418 53.59 -91.49 19.37
CA HIS A 418 52.28 -91.98 18.93
C HIS A 418 52.31 -93.50 18.64
N GLU A 419 53.33 -94.00 17.96
CA GLU A 419 53.49 -95.43 17.67
C GLU A 419 53.71 -96.26 18.94
N LEU A 420 54.42 -95.72 19.93
CA LEU A 420 54.59 -96.35 21.25
C LEU A 420 53.32 -96.29 22.09
N GLN A 421 52.54 -95.19 22.04
CA GLN A 421 51.23 -95.10 22.69
C GLN A 421 50.25 -96.13 22.12
N GLU A 422 50.19 -96.27 20.79
CA GLU A 422 49.38 -97.29 20.12
C GLU A 422 49.76 -98.71 20.60
N LYS A 423 51.06 -99.04 20.58
CA LYS A 423 51.58 -100.33 21.09
C LYS A 423 51.35 -100.54 22.59
N ILE A 424 51.38 -99.49 23.40
CA ILE A 424 51.03 -99.58 24.83
C ILE A 424 49.55 -99.94 24.96
N THR A 425 48.65 -99.30 24.21
CA THR A 425 47.22 -99.68 24.26
C THR A 425 46.96 -101.09 23.73
N GLU A 426 47.70 -101.58 22.73
CA GLU A 426 47.64 -102.99 22.32
C GLU A 426 48.12 -103.94 23.44
N LEU A 427 49.23 -103.61 24.11
CA LEU A 427 49.78 -104.42 25.20
C LEU A 427 48.93 -104.39 26.47
N GLU A 428 48.27 -103.28 26.80
CA GLU A 428 47.30 -103.19 27.89
C GLU A 428 46.06 -104.05 27.60
N ASN A 429 45.55 -103.99 26.37
CA ASN A 429 44.47 -104.88 25.92
C ASN A 429 44.89 -106.37 25.96
N ALA A 430 46.13 -106.70 25.59
CA ALA A 430 46.66 -108.06 25.69
C ALA A 430 46.89 -108.52 27.14
N ALA A 431 47.40 -107.66 28.01
CA ALA A 431 47.59 -107.95 29.44
C ALA A 431 46.25 -108.18 30.15
N ALA A 432 45.18 -107.49 29.73
CA ALA A 432 43.80 -107.71 30.20
C ALA A 432 43.19 -109.05 29.72
N VAL A 433 43.83 -109.73 28.77
CA VAL A 433 43.53 -111.12 28.37
C VAL A 433 44.40 -112.11 29.16
N VAL A 434 45.72 -111.94 29.22
CA VAL A 434 46.63 -112.85 29.96
C VAL A 434 46.30 -112.89 31.46
N SER A 435 45.90 -111.77 32.06
CA SER A 435 45.47 -111.71 33.47
C SER A 435 44.16 -112.45 33.75
N ARG A 436 43.40 -112.90 32.72
CA ARG A 436 42.27 -113.83 32.89
C ARG A 436 42.67 -115.30 32.86
N GLU A 437 43.90 -115.63 32.45
CA GLU A 437 44.37 -117.01 32.30
C GLU A 437 45.33 -117.44 33.43
N GLN A 438 45.98 -116.48 34.12
CA GLN A 438 47.00 -116.76 35.14
C GLN A 438 46.49 -116.95 36.59
N GLU A 439 45.17 -117.06 36.83
CA GLU A 439 44.63 -117.51 38.12
C GLU A 439 44.69 -119.04 38.32
N LEU A 440 45.31 -119.80 37.40
CA LEU A 440 45.38 -121.25 37.42
C LEU A 440 46.83 -121.79 37.31
N GLN A 441 47.26 -122.58 38.31
CA GLN A 441 48.52 -123.37 38.39
C GLN A 441 49.81 -122.53 38.60
N ALA A 442 50.91 -122.96 39.23
CA ALA A 442 51.23 -123.97 40.27
C ALA A 442 52.72 -123.68 40.68
N VAL A 443 53.12 -123.50 41.95
CA VAL A 443 53.37 -124.47 43.04
C VAL A 443 54.59 -125.42 42.84
N SER A 444 55.70 -125.13 43.57
CA SER A 444 56.76 -126.06 44.04
C SER A 444 57.67 -126.77 42.99
N GLN A 445 58.88 -127.29 43.29
CA GLN A 445 59.69 -127.40 44.53
C GLN A 445 61.21 -127.57 44.18
N VAL A 446 62.13 -127.43 45.15
CA VAL A 446 63.57 -127.73 45.02
C VAL A 446 64.09 -128.40 46.33
N SER A 447 65.10 -129.28 46.22
CA SER A 447 65.83 -129.90 47.34
C SER A 447 67.35 -129.94 47.08
N GLY A 448 68.17 -129.90 48.14
CA GLY A 448 69.62 -129.65 48.06
C GLY A 448 70.58 -130.82 48.40
N PRO A 449 71.91 -130.56 48.45
CA PRO A 449 72.98 -131.57 48.60
C PRO A 449 73.73 -131.50 49.96
N SER A 450 74.68 -132.41 50.19
CA SER A 450 75.62 -132.38 51.32
C SER A 450 77.10 -132.25 50.88
N GLU A 451 77.99 -131.99 51.85
CA GLU A 451 79.49 -131.93 51.84
C GLU A 451 80.16 -130.95 50.84
N SER A 452 79.68 -130.92 49.60
CA SER A 452 79.58 -129.65 48.85
C SER A 452 79.03 -128.53 49.72
N GLU A 453 78.17 -128.85 50.69
CA GLU A 453 77.54 -128.01 51.70
C GLU A 453 78.52 -127.13 52.53
N LEU A 454 79.80 -127.51 52.70
CA LEU A 454 80.78 -126.66 53.41
C LEU A 454 81.53 -125.68 52.49
N ALA A 455 81.88 -126.10 51.26
CA ALA A 455 82.32 -125.15 50.23
C ALA A 455 81.17 -124.22 49.82
N LEU A 456 79.93 -124.74 49.84
CA LEU A 456 78.71 -123.97 49.78
C LEU A 456 78.56 -123.08 51.02
N GLN A 457 78.88 -123.49 52.26
CA GLN A 457 78.79 -122.60 53.41
C GLN A 457 79.75 -121.39 53.28
N GLU A 458 80.98 -121.62 52.81
CA GLU A 458 81.97 -120.56 52.60
C GLU A 458 81.60 -119.67 51.40
N THR A 459 81.19 -120.24 50.26
CA THR A 459 80.67 -119.45 49.12
C THR A 459 79.30 -118.83 49.38
N ILE A 460 78.45 -119.39 50.24
CA ILE A 460 77.23 -118.75 50.76
C ILE A 460 77.63 -117.57 51.65
N SER A 461 78.72 -117.63 52.41
CA SER A 461 79.20 -116.47 53.17
C SER A 461 79.73 -115.35 52.24
N SER A 462 80.42 -115.71 51.15
CA SER A 462 80.81 -114.76 50.08
C SER A 462 79.58 -114.18 49.39
N LEU A 463 78.67 -115.04 48.91
CA LEU A 463 77.41 -114.66 48.27
C LEU A 463 76.47 -113.89 49.21
N GLN A 464 76.56 -114.06 50.53
CA GLN A 464 75.84 -113.25 51.52
C GLN A 464 76.48 -111.86 51.66
N GLN A 465 77.81 -111.75 51.68
CA GLN A 465 78.51 -110.46 51.66
C GLN A 465 78.29 -109.73 50.33
N GLU A 466 78.32 -110.44 49.20
CA GLU A 466 77.99 -109.91 47.86
C GLU A 466 76.52 -109.52 47.77
N ARG A 467 75.58 -110.34 48.27
CA ARG A 467 74.16 -109.99 48.42
C ARG A 467 73.99 -108.74 49.26
N ASP A 468 74.71 -108.60 50.37
CA ASP A 468 74.56 -107.45 51.27
C ASP A 468 75.18 -106.19 50.69
N ALA A 469 76.30 -106.30 49.96
CA ALA A 469 76.86 -105.21 49.16
C ALA A 469 75.90 -104.79 48.02
N LEU A 470 75.35 -105.75 47.27
CA LEU A 470 74.36 -105.51 46.21
C LEU A 470 73.04 -104.97 46.77
N SER A 471 72.62 -105.39 47.97
CA SER A 471 71.43 -104.87 48.66
C SER A 471 71.66 -103.44 49.14
N LEU A 472 72.87 -103.11 49.63
CA LEU A 472 73.24 -101.75 49.98
C LEU A 472 73.31 -100.85 48.74
N GLN A 473 73.86 -101.35 47.63
CA GLN A 473 73.90 -100.67 46.33
C GLN A 473 72.50 -100.48 45.73
N TYR A 474 71.65 -101.49 45.80
CA TYR A 474 70.25 -101.41 45.37
C TYR A 474 69.48 -100.39 46.23
N GLN A 475 69.67 -100.39 47.56
CA GLN A 475 69.09 -99.36 48.42
C GLN A 475 69.65 -97.96 48.16
N ALA A 476 70.89 -97.82 47.69
CA ALA A 476 71.40 -96.54 47.21
C ALA A 476 70.66 -96.12 45.93
N GLN A 477 70.62 -96.98 44.91
CA GLN A 477 69.89 -96.75 43.66
C GLN A 477 68.39 -96.47 43.86
N VAL A 478 67.73 -97.10 44.85
CA VAL A 478 66.34 -96.79 45.20
C VAL A 478 66.22 -95.37 45.78
N ARG A 479 67.13 -94.95 46.67
CA ARG A 479 67.14 -93.57 47.20
C ARG A 479 67.50 -92.54 46.13
N ASP A 480 68.38 -92.87 45.20
CA ASP A 480 68.75 -92.02 44.08
C ASP A 480 67.57 -91.87 43.11
N ASN A 481 66.88 -92.97 42.78
CA ASN A 481 65.63 -92.94 42.01
C ASN A 481 64.51 -92.18 42.73
N GLU A 482 64.34 -92.34 44.05
CA GLU A 482 63.39 -91.54 44.83
C GLU A 482 63.70 -90.03 44.77
N GLN A 483 64.98 -89.64 44.76
CA GLN A 483 65.38 -88.24 44.60
C GLN A 483 65.15 -87.75 43.16
N LEU A 484 65.45 -88.56 42.15
CA LEU A 484 65.17 -88.24 40.75
C LEU A 484 63.67 -88.09 40.50
N SER A 485 62.82 -88.97 41.02
CA SER A 485 61.36 -88.84 40.87
C SER A 485 60.81 -87.60 41.55
N ARG A 486 61.36 -87.17 42.70
CA ARG A 486 60.99 -85.89 43.33
C ARG A 486 61.43 -84.70 42.49
N LEU A 487 62.63 -84.73 41.93
CA LEU A 487 63.12 -83.68 41.04
C LEU A 487 62.31 -83.60 39.73
N VAL A 488 61.87 -84.74 39.19
CA VAL A 488 60.95 -84.79 38.05
C VAL A 488 59.61 -84.14 38.44
N GLN A 489 59.01 -84.54 39.56
CA GLN A 489 57.76 -83.96 40.04
C GLN A 489 57.84 -82.44 40.32
N GLU A 490 58.97 -81.96 40.85
CA GLU A 490 59.23 -80.53 41.03
C GLU A 490 59.36 -79.77 39.69
N GLN A 491 59.86 -80.42 38.63
CA GLN A 491 59.89 -79.83 37.28
C GLN A 491 58.55 -79.92 36.56
N GLU A 492 57.77 -80.99 36.76
CA GLU A 492 56.40 -81.14 36.24
C GLU A 492 55.50 -80.02 36.78
N VAL A 493 55.43 -79.84 38.10
CA VAL A 493 54.65 -78.74 38.73
C VAL A 493 55.15 -77.35 38.30
N ARG A 494 56.45 -77.22 38.00
CA ARG A 494 57.03 -75.98 37.47
C ARG A 494 56.65 -75.73 36.00
N LEU A 495 56.54 -76.77 35.19
CA LEU A 495 56.05 -76.69 33.82
C LEU A 495 54.56 -76.35 33.82
N GLU A 496 53.74 -77.01 34.63
CA GLU A 496 52.30 -76.74 34.76
C GLU A 496 52.01 -75.25 35.08
N GLU A 497 52.68 -74.63 36.06
CA GLU A 497 52.45 -73.21 36.37
C GLU A 497 53.09 -72.26 35.33
N LEU A 498 54.11 -72.69 34.56
CA LEU A 498 54.62 -71.93 33.41
C LEU A 498 53.66 -71.98 32.21
N GLU A 499 53.11 -73.15 31.90
CA GLU A 499 52.07 -73.34 30.88
C GLU A 499 50.83 -72.51 31.26
N ARG A 500 50.36 -72.63 32.50
CA ARG A 500 49.25 -71.83 33.00
C ARG A 500 49.55 -70.33 33.00
N GLN A 501 50.81 -69.90 33.07
CA GLN A 501 51.21 -68.49 32.90
C GLN A 501 51.19 -68.06 31.43
N ALA A 502 51.59 -68.95 30.51
CA ALA A 502 51.49 -68.73 29.07
C ALA A 502 50.03 -68.66 28.60
N GLU A 503 49.15 -69.52 29.12
CA GLU A 503 47.70 -69.46 28.90
C GLU A 503 47.12 -68.09 29.31
N ARG A 504 47.33 -67.69 30.57
CA ARG A 504 46.90 -66.36 31.06
C ARG A 504 47.44 -65.22 30.22
N ALA A 505 48.70 -65.30 29.76
CA ALA A 505 49.30 -64.28 28.90
C ALA A 505 48.71 -64.28 27.47
N ALA A 506 48.23 -65.42 26.97
CA ALA A 506 47.53 -65.54 25.70
C ALA A 506 46.08 -65.01 25.79
N GLU A 507 45.38 -65.28 26.90
CA GLU A 507 44.07 -64.68 27.22
C GLU A 507 44.18 -63.15 27.29
N ASP A 508 45.14 -62.63 28.08
CA ASP A 508 45.46 -61.20 28.19
C ASP A 508 45.76 -60.57 26.81
N ALA A 509 46.44 -61.30 25.91
CA ALA A 509 46.73 -60.85 24.56
C ALA A 509 45.49 -60.85 23.66
N GLN A 510 44.62 -61.86 23.78
CA GLN A 510 43.37 -61.95 23.01
C GLN A 510 42.37 -60.86 23.40
N ASP A 511 42.23 -60.55 24.69
CA ASP A 511 41.35 -59.47 25.15
C ASP A 511 41.90 -58.08 24.77
N ARG A 512 43.23 -57.90 24.76
CA ARG A 512 43.83 -56.68 24.20
C ARG A 512 43.56 -56.53 22.70
N LEU A 513 43.54 -57.63 21.93
CA LEU A 513 43.17 -57.60 20.52
C LEU A 513 41.70 -57.22 20.33
N ARG A 514 40.77 -57.83 21.09
CA ARG A 514 39.34 -57.46 21.08
C ARG A 514 39.14 -55.96 21.36
N ILE A 515 39.77 -55.44 22.42
CA ILE A 515 39.68 -54.02 22.77
C ILE A 515 40.24 -53.12 21.67
N LEU A 516 41.28 -53.53 20.95
CA LEU A 516 41.82 -52.79 19.80
C LEU A 516 40.89 -52.84 18.58
N GLU A 517 40.23 -53.97 18.33
CA GLU A 517 39.22 -54.12 17.27
C GLU A 517 37.98 -53.27 17.56
N ASP A 518 37.47 -53.28 18.79
CA ASP A 518 36.37 -52.42 19.25
C ASP A 518 36.73 -50.93 19.10
N VAL A 519 37.90 -50.51 19.61
CA VAL A 519 38.39 -49.12 19.47
C VAL A 519 38.60 -48.72 18.00
N GLN A 520 38.98 -49.66 17.13
CA GLN A 520 39.10 -49.41 15.68
C GLN A 520 37.72 -49.30 15.00
N SER A 521 36.75 -50.09 15.44
CA SER A 521 35.35 -50.04 14.99
C SER A 521 34.68 -48.72 15.41
N ASP A 522 34.83 -48.34 16.68
CA ASP A 522 34.37 -47.05 17.22
C ASP A 522 35.05 -45.89 16.48
N LYS A 523 36.37 -45.93 16.28
CA LYS A 523 37.09 -44.92 15.50
C LYS A 523 36.53 -44.81 14.08
N ALA A 524 36.20 -45.92 13.41
CA ALA A 524 35.60 -45.90 12.08
C ALA A 524 34.15 -45.37 12.07
N THR A 525 33.39 -45.62 13.13
CA THR A 525 32.00 -45.16 13.30
C THR A 525 31.96 -43.67 13.65
N ILE A 526 32.79 -43.22 14.59
CA ILE A 526 33.01 -41.81 14.93
C ILE A 526 33.53 -41.05 13.71
N SER A 527 34.46 -41.61 12.93
CA SER A 527 34.95 -40.96 11.70
C SER A 527 33.84 -40.75 10.66
N ARG A 528 32.94 -41.75 10.48
CA ARG A 528 31.75 -41.61 9.62
C ARG A 528 30.78 -40.56 10.15
N ALA A 529 30.51 -40.55 11.46
CA ALA A 529 29.65 -39.55 12.09
C ALA A 529 30.25 -38.13 12.02
N LEU A 530 31.56 -37.97 12.15
CA LEU A 530 32.25 -36.69 12.00
C LEU A 530 32.27 -36.20 10.54
N ALA A 531 32.40 -37.10 9.56
CA ALA A 531 32.23 -36.77 8.15
C ALA A 531 30.80 -36.28 7.88
N GLN A 532 29.77 -37.02 8.29
CA GLN A 532 28.37 -36.59 8.14
C GLN A 532 28.08 -35.26 8.85
N ASN A 533 28.62 -35.03 10.05
CA ASN A 533 28.50 -33.75 10.76
C ASN A 533 29.28 -32.60 10.08
N ARG A 534 30.29 -32.91 9.26
CA ARG A 534 30.94 -31.93 8.39
C ARG A 534 30.08 -31.66 7.16
N ASP A 535 29.63 -32.69 6.45
CA ASP A 535 28.79 -32.55 5.26
C ASP A 535 27.50 -31.74 5.56
N LEU A 536 26.89 -31.98 6.73
CA LEU A 536 25.72 -31.20 7.22
C LEU A 536 26.07 -29.74 7.56
N LYS A 537 27.28 -29.45 8.02
CA LYS A 537 27.76 -28.07 8.25
C LYS A 537 28.08 -27.36 6.95
N ASP A 538 28.69 -28.06 6.00
CA ASP A 538 29.05 -27.54 4.69
C ASP A 538 27.75 -27.27 3.89
N GLN A 539 26.76 -28.17 3.91
CA GLN A 539 25.40 -27.92 3.40
C GLN A 539 24.70 -26.75 4.10
N LEU A 540 24.78 -26.65 5.44
CA LEU A 540 24.20 -25.52 6.17
C LEU A 540 24.87 -24.19 5.78
N ALA A 541 26.18 -24.18 5.54
CA ALA A 541 26.90 -23.03 5.03
C ALA A 541 26.51 -22.70 3.59
N GLU A 542 26.26 -23.70 2.72
CA GLU A 542 25.70 -23.47 1.39
C GLU A 542 24.30 -22.86 1.44
N PHE A 543 23.40 -23.36 2.30
CA PHE A 543 22.08 -22.76 2.50
C PHE A 543 22.17 -21.33 3.05
N GLN A 544 23.07 -21.05 3.99
CA GLN A 544 23.30 -19.69 4.49
C GLN A 544 23.85 -18.76 3.41
N ASN A 545 24.83 -19.22 2.62
CA ASN A 545 25.38 -18.46 1.49
C ASN A 545 24.32 -18.22 0.39
N GLY A 546 23.49 -19.21 0.08
CA GLY A 546 22.37 -19.10 -0.84
C GLY A 546 21.32 -18.11 -0.35
N PHE A 547 20.96 -18.15 0.94
CA PHE A 547 20.04 -17.20 1.54
C PHE A 547 20.59 -15.77 1.55
N VAL A 548 21.89 -15.58 1.82
CA VAL A 548 22.56 -14.26 1.76
C VAL A 548 22.61 -13.75 0.31
N LYS A 549 22.97 -14.59 -0.67
CA LYS A 549 22.92 -14.24 -2.10
C LYS A 549 21.52 -13.80 -2.52
N LEU A 550 20.52 -14.65 -2.28
CA LEU A 550 19.12 -14.35 -2.62
C LEU A 550 18.59 -13.10 -1.90
N THR A 551 19.02 -12.85 -0.67
CA THR A 551 18.66 -11.62 0.08
C THR A 551 19.30 -10.38 -0.55
N ASN A 552 20.56 -10.45 -0.97
CA ASN A 552 21.25 -9.35 -1.67
C ASN A 552 20.62 -9.11 -3.05
N GLU A 553 20.43 -10.15 -3.85
CA GLU A 553 19.79 -10.09 -5.18
C GLU A 553 18.37 -9.51 -5.08
N ASN A 554 17.58 -9.92 -4.09
CA ASN A 554 16.22 -9.39 -3.88
C ASN A 554 16.25 -7.94 -3.36
N MET A 555 17.27 -7.54 -2.59
CA MET A 555 17.49 -6.14 -2.19
C MET A 555 17.92 -5.27 -3.38
N GLU A 556 18.78 -5.78 -4.26
CA GLU A 556 19.21 -5.10 -5.50
C GLU A 556 18.05 -4.95 -6.48
N LEU A 557 17.27 -6.02 -6.73
CA LEU A 557 16.04 -5.98 -7.53
C LEU A 557 15.00 -5.03 -6.94
N THR A 558 14.84 -5.01 -5.61
CA THR A 558 13.95 -4.06 -4.92
C THR A 558 14.45 -2.62 -5.06
N SER A 559 15.76 -2.39 -5.00
CA SER A 559 16.35 -1.06 -5.19
C SER A 559 16.19 -0.58 -6.64
N ALA A 560 16.47 -1.44 -7.62
CA ALA A 560 16.26 -1.17 -9.05
C ALA A 560 14.78 -0.88 -9.37
N LEU A 561 13.85 -1.66 -8.81
CA LEU A 561 12.42 -1.42 -8.94
C LEU A 561 11.99 -0.08 -8.31
N GLN A 562 12.61 0.32 -7.21
CA GLN A 562 12.38 1.63 -6.61
C GLN A 562 12.94 2.76 -7.50
N SER A 563 14.16 2.66 -8.03
CA SER A 563 14.70 3.66 -8.95
C SER A 563 13.87 3.78 -10.23
N GLU A 564 13.43 2.67 -10.83
CA GLU A 564 12.50 2.67 -11.97
C GLU A 564 11.15 3.33 -11.61
N HIS A 565 10.63 3.09 -10.41
CA HIS A 565 9.42 3.76 -9.94
C HIS A 565 9.61 5.26 -9.67
N HIS A 566 10.81 5.70 -9.28
CA HIS A 566 11.19 7.11 -9.18
C HIS A 566 11.33 7.77 -10.58
N ILE A 567 12.01 7.12 -11.52
CA ILE A 567 12.12 7.56 -12.92
C ILE A 567 10.73 7.67 -13.56
N LYS A 568 9.85 6.67 -13.36
CA LYS A 568 8.46 6.70 -13.83
C LYS A 568 7.66 7.88 -13.25
N LYS A 569 7.86 8.22 -11.97
CA LYS A 569 7.25 9.41 -11.35
C LYS A 569 7.80 10.71 -11.93
N GLU A 570 9.09 10.76 -12.28
CA GLU A 570 9.69 11.93 -12.90
C GLU A 570 9.23 12.12 -14.36
N ILE A 571 9.16 11.04 -15.14
CA ILE A 571 8.57 11.03 -16.49
C ILE A 571 7.11 11.47 -16.44
N ALA A 572 6.31 10.96 -15.50
CA ALA A 572 4.93 11.40 -15.30
C ALA A 572 4.83 12.89 -14.96
N ARG A 573 5.75 13.43 -14.13
CA ARG A 573 5.80 14.87 -13.83
C ARG A 573 6.18 15.70 -15.06
N LYS A 574 7.19 15.28 -15.83
CA LYS A 574 7.60 15.95 -17.08
C LYS A 574 6.49 15.92 -18.13
N MET A 575 5.77 14.81 -18.24
CA MET A 575 4.61 14.68 -19.13
C MET A 575 3.43 15.56 -18.69
N GLY A 576 3.19 15.69 -17.38
CA GLY A 576 2.23 16.65 -16.84
C GLY A 576 2.62 18.10 -17.12
N GLN A 577 3.89 18.46 -16.91
CA GLN A 577 4.41 19.79 -17.24
C GLN A 577 4.22 20.11 -18.73
N LEU A 578 4.62 19.20 -19.62
CA LEU A 578 4.44 19.38 -21.07
C LEU A 578 2.95 19.45 -21.50
N GLN A 579 2.03 18.84 -20.75
CA GLN A 579 0.59 19.00 -20.97
C GLN A 579 0.08 20.36 -20.50
N GLU A 580 0.58 20.88 -19.37
CA GLU A 580 0.27 22.22 -18.86
C GLU A 580 0.84 23.30 -19.79
N ASP A 581 2.10 23.21 -20.17
CA ASP A 581 2.77 24.12 -21.10
C ASP A 581 2.05 24.15 -22.48
N LEU A 582 1.61 22.99 -22.99
CA LEU A 582 0.83 22.87 -24.23
C LEU A 582 -0.62 23.35 -24.08
N HIS A 583 -1.19 23.34 -22.87
CA HIS A 583 -2.49 23.96 -22.61
C HIS A 583 -2.38 25.49 -22.59
N ASN A 584 -1.41 26.02 -21.84
CA ASN A 584 -1.10 27.44 -21.75
C ASN A 584 -0.78 28.04 -23.13
N ALA A 585 -0.01 27.33 -23.97
CA ALA A 585 0.28 27.75 -25.33
C ALA A 585 -0.96 27.77 -26.25
N LYS A 586 -1.94 26.88 -26.03
CA LYS A 586 -3.22 26.90 -26.76
C LYS A 586 -4.13 28.02 -26.29
N GLU A 587 -4.16 28.29 -24.99
CA GLU A 587 -4.93 29.41 -24.41
C GLU A 587 -4.40 30.75 -24.95
N GLN A 588 -3.08 30.96 -24.94
CA GLN A 588 -2.44 32.13 -25.56
C GLN A 588 -2.71 32.22 -27.07
N LEU A 589 -2.67 31.10 -27.81
CA LEU A 589 -3.03 31.09 -29.24
C LEU A 589 -4.50 31.50 -29.47
N GLN A 590 -5.40 31.07 -28.59
CA GLN A 590 -6.83 31.39 -28.67
C GLN A 590 -7.12 32.85 -28.28
N GLU A 591 -6.43 33.37 -27.27
CA GLU A 591 -6.43 34.81 -26.92
C GLU A 591 -5.94 35.65 -28.09
N LYS A 592 -4.81 35.29 -28.71
CA LYS A 592 -4.28 35.98 -29.90
C LYS A 592 -5.15 35.84 -31.14
N ALA A 593 -5.87 34.73 -31.30
CA ALA A 593 -6.90 34.62 -32.34
C ALA A 593 -8.08 35.58 -32.09
N GLY A 594 -8.48 35.79 -30.83
CA GLY A 594 -9.47 36.79 -30.43
C GLY A 594 -9.01 38.23 -30.68
N GLU A 595 -7.75 38.56 -30.34
CA GLU A 595 -7.14 39.86 -30.67
C GLU A 595 -7.16 40.10 -32.18
N VAL A 596 -6.70 39.15 -33.00
CA VAL A 596 -6.69 39.26 -34.46
C VAL A 596 -8.10 39.43 -35.02
N ALA A 597 -9.10 38.70 -34.48
CA ALA A 597 -10.50 38.87 -34.89
C ALA A 597 -11.03 40.27 -34.57
N SER A 598 -10.78 40.80 -33.36
CA SER A 598 -11.21 42.15 -32.99
C SER A 598 -10.54 43.26 -33.81
N VAL A 599 -9.27 43.09 -34.19
CA VAL A 599 -8.55 44.01 -35.08
C VAL A 599 -9.07 43.92 -36.53
N GLN A 600 -9.48 42.73 -36.99
CA GLN A 600 -10.18 42.59 -38.27
C GLN A 600 -11.55 43.25 -38.25
N GLU A 601 -12.32 43.12 -37.17
CA GLU A 601 -13.62 43.79 -37.03
C GLU A 601 -13.46 45.32 -37.06
N GLN A 602 -12.50 45.87 -36.31
CA GLN A 602 -12.17 47.30 -36.34
C GLN A 602 -11.77 47.77 -37.74
N ARG A 603 -10.90 47.01 -38.46
CA ARG A 603 -10.53 47.29 -39.86
C ARG A 603 -11.77 47.37 -40.74
N ASP A 604 -12.72 46.45 -40.59
CA ASP A 604 -13.90 46.36 -41.45
C ASP A 604 -14.95 47.44 -41.11
N GLN A 605 -15.05 47.86 -39.85
CA GLN A 605 -15.78 49.06 -39.43
C GLN A 605 -15.18 50.33 -40.10
N TYR A 606 -13.85 50.51 -40.06
CA TYR A 606 -13.19 51.63 -40.76
C TYR A 606 -13.36 51.57 -42.29
N LEU A 607 -13.33 50.39 -42.90
CA LEU A 607 -13.57 50.19 -44.32
C LEU A 607 -15.00 50.62 -44.71
N SER A 608 -15.99 50.24 -43.90
CA SER A 608 -17.40 50.64 -44.06
C SER A 608 -17.57 52.16 -43.94
N HIS A 609 -16.96 52.79 -42.95
CA HIS A 609 -16.97 54.25 -42.80
C HIS A 609 -16.32 54.97 -44.00
N LEU A 610 -15.22 54.42 -44.53
CA LEU A 610 -14.55 54.98 -45.71
C LEU A 610 -15.40 54.81 -46.99
N GLN A 611 -16.10 53.68 -47.15
CA GLN A 611 -17.07 53.50 -48.24
C GLN A 611 -18.23 54.51 -48.15
N GLN A 612 -18.80 54.72 -46.96
CA GLN A 612 -19.87 55.71 -46.73
C GLN A 612 -19.40 57.14 -47.04
N TYR A 613 -18.18 57.51 -46.64
CA TYR A 613 -17.61 58.80 -47.00
C TYR A 613 -17.39 58.95 -48.51
N THR A 614 -16.92 57.87 -49.16
CA THR A 614 -16.66 57.86 -50.61
C THR A 614 -17.95 58.01 -51.43
N SER A 615 -19.02 57.30 -51.06
CA SER A 615 -20.32 57.43 -51.74
C SER A 615 -20.98 58.79 -51.50
N GLY A 616 -20.88 59.33 -50.27
CA GLY A 616 -21.33 60.69 -49.95
C GLY A 616 -20.59 61.76 -50.76
N TYR A 617 -19.26 61.62 -50.93
CA TYR A 617 -18.46 62.52 -51.77
C TYR A 617 -18.83 62.41 -53.25
N GLN A 618 -19.06 61.18 -53.77
CA GLN A 618 -19.53 60.98 -55.15
C GLN A 618 -20.89 61.63 -55.41
N ALA A 619 -21.83 61.52 -54.47
CA ALA A 619 -23.13 62.20 -54.55
C ALA A 619 -22.96 63.73 -54.61
N LEU A 620 -22.12 64.30 -53.74
CA LEU A 620 -21.85 65.75 -53.72
C LEU A 620 -21.20 66.26 -55.04
N VAL A 621 -20.32 65.45 -55.65
CA VAL A 621 -19.74 65.76 -56.97
C VAL A 621 -20.82 65.75 -58.06
N ALA A 622 -21.72 64.77 -58.05
CA ALA A 622 -22.84 64.70 -58.99
C ALA A 622 -23.82 65.87 -58.84
N GLU A 623 -24.15 66.28 -57.60
CA GLU A 623 -24.95 67.48 -57.33
C GLU A 623 -24.26 68.76 -57.85
N ARG A 624 -22.96 68.90 -57.60
CA ARG A 624 -22.16 70.03 -58.11
C ARG A 624 -22.17 70.09 -59.65
N GLU A 625 -22.06 68.95 -60.32
CA GLU A 625 -22.14 68.88 -61.79
C GLU A 625 -23.54 69.17 -62.32
N HIS A 626 -24.59 68.74 -61.62
CA HIS A 626 -25.97 69.11 -61.94
C HIS A 626 -26.18 70.62 -61.81
N LEU A 627 -25.74 71.22 -60.70
CA LEU A 627 -25.84 72.66 -60.47
C LEU A 627 -25.02 73.47 -61.49
N HIS A 628 -23.85 72.97 -61.91
CA HIS A 628 -23.05 73.62 -62.96
C HIS A 628 -23.75 73.57 -64.32
N LYS A 629 -24.42 72.45 -64.67
CA LYS A 629 -25.26 72.35 -65.88
C LYS A 629 -26.42 73.35 -65.84
N GLN A 630 -27.09 73.49 -64.70
CA GLN A 630 -28.16 74.49 -64.51
C GLN A 630 -27.64 75.93 -64.65
N PHE A 631 -26.47 76.25 -64.07
CA PHE A 631 -25.86 77.57 -64.20
C PHE A 631 -25.45 77.88 -65.65
N LEU A 632 -24.93 76.89 -66.39
CA LEU A 632 -24.59 77.05 -67.81
C LEU A 632 -25.84 77.30 -68.66
N GLN A 633 -26.95 76.60 -68.40
CA GLN A 633 -28.24 76.87 -69.03
C GLN A 633 -28.76 78.27 -68.70
N GLN A 634 -28.62 78.72 -67.44
CA GLN A 634 -29.01 80.07 -67.03
C GLN A 634 -28.16 81.14 -67.72
N ALA A 635 -26.85 80.93 -67.86
CA ALA A 635 -25.95 81.82 -68.59
C ALA A 635 -26.34 81.92 -70.08
N GLN A 636 -26.61 80.80 -70.74
CA GLN A 636 -27.08 80.77 -72.13
C GLN A 636 -28.42 81.52 -72.33
N LEU A 637 -29.33 81.46 -71.35
CA LEU A 637 -30.58 82.24 -71.36
C LEU A 637 -30.33 83.74 -71.13
N MET A 638 -29.38 84.09 -70.26
CA MET A 638 -28.98 85.49 -70.02
C MET A 638 -28.28 86.10 -71.23
N ASP A 639 -27.35 85.40 -71.87
CA ASP A 639 -26.66 85.86 -73.08
C ASP A 639 -27.65 86.09 -74.23
N ARG A 640 -28.65 85.21 -74.37
CA ARG A 640 -29.74 85.37 -75.34
C ARG A 640 -30.56 86.64 -75.06
N LEU A 641 -30.98 86.82 -73.81
CA LEU A 641 -31.76 88.00 -73.39
C LEU A 641 -30.96 89.31 -73.51
N GLN A 642 -29.64 89.29 -73.30
CA GLN A 642 -28.77 90.44 -73.61
C GLN A 642 -28.64 90.70 -75.11
N HIS A 643 -28.59 89.65 -75.94
CA HIS A 643 -28.59 89.79 -77.39
C HIS A 643 -29.90 90.43 -77.88
N ASP A 644 -31.04 89.97 -77.36
CA ASP A 644 -32.37 90.54 -77.63
C ASP A 644 -32.45 92.02 -77.17
N GLU A 645 -31.90 92.36 -76.00
CA GLU A 645 -31.86 93.74 -75.47
C GLU A 645 -30.96 94.67 -76.32
N VAL A 646 -29.77 94.19 -76.73
CA VAL A 646 -28.85 94.93 -77.60
C VAL A 646 -29.45 95.11 -79.00
N GLN A 647 -30.11 94.08 -79.55
CA GLN A 647 -30.81 94.16 -80.82
C GLN A 647 -31.94 95.20 -80.76
N GLY A 648 -32.73 95.22 -79.69
CA GLY A 648 -33.75 96.25 -79.45
C GLY A 648 -33.16 97.67 -79.32
N LYS A 649 -32.02 97.82 -78.64
CA LYS A 649 -31.30 99.11 -78.55
C LYS A 649 -30.79 99.58 -79.91
N VAL A 650 -30.22 98.70 -80.73
CA VAL A 650 -29.73 99.04 -82.09
C VAL A 650 -30.89 99.42 -83.01
N GLN A 651 -32.03 98.73 -82.94
CA GLN A 651 -33.24 99.14 -83.67
C GLN A 651 -33.74 100.53 -83.25
N LEU A 652 -33.70 100.83 -81.95
CA LEU A 652 -34.12 102.12 -81.41
C LEU A 652 -33.13 103.24 -81.80
N GLU A 653 -31.83 102.98 -81.76
CA GLU A 653 -30.79 103.92 -82.22
C GLU A 653 -30.88 104.16 -83.74
N GLN A 654 -31.12 103.13 -84.56
CA GLN A 654 -31.42 103.30 -85.99
C GLN A 654 -32.65 104.20 -86.21
N SER A 655 -33.72 104.02 -85.43
CA SER A 655 -34.90 104.89 -85.49
C SER A 655 -34.58 106.35 -85.08
N HIS A 656 -33.67 106.54 -84.12
CA HIS A 656 -33.21 107.87 -83.70
C HIS A 656 -32.32 108.53 -84.77
N VAL A 657 -31.43 107.78 -85.43
CA VAL A 657 -30.61 108.30 -86.54
C VAL A 657 -31.50 108.70 -87.73
N GLN A 658 -32.49 107.88 -88.09
CA GLN A 658 -33.47 108.23 -89.13
C GLN A 658 -34.27 109.50 -88.76
N LEU A 659 -34.64 109.65 -87.48
CA LEU A 659 -35.35 110.82 -86.98
C LEU A 659 -34.46 112.07 -86.88
N GLN A 660 -33.17 111.91 -86.56
CA GLN A 660 -32.18 112.99 -86.61
C GLN A 660 -31.90 113.41 -88.05
N GLU A 661 -31.74 112.48 -89.00
CA GLU A 661 -31.65 112.79 -90.42
C GLU A 661 -32.89 113.55 -90.91
N ALA A 662 -34.09 113.16 -90.48
CA ALA A 662 -35.32 113.89 -90.79
C ALA A 662 -35.31 115.30 -90.18
N GLN A 663 -34.85 115.44 -88.93
CA GLN A 663 -34.70 116.72 -88.24
C GLN A 663 -33.63 117.62 -88.88
N GLU A 664 -32.54 117.05 -89.40
CA GLU A 664 -31.48 117.78 -90.11
C GLU A 664 -31.94 118.19 -91.51
N LYS A 665 -32.69 117.34 -92.23
CA LYS A 665 -33.37 117.72 -93.48
C LYS A 665 -34.40 118.84 -93.24
N LEU A 666 -35.12 118.81 -92.12
CA LEU A 666 -36.07 119.86 -91.71
C LEU A 666 -35.34 121.16 -91.29
N ASN A 667 -34.23 121.06 -90.56
CA ASN A 667 -33.38 122.20 -90.21
C ASN A 667 -32.68 122.79 -91.43
N GLN A 668 -32.32 121.99 -92.43
CA GLN A 668 -31.82 122.50 -93.70
C GLN A 668 -32.92 123.22 -94.46
N LEU A 669 -34.11 122.63 -94.61
CA LEU A 669 -35.29 123.33 -95.16
C LEU A 669 -35.65 124.61 -94.38
N ALA A 670 -35.32 124.70 -93.08
CA ALA A 670 -35.49 125.91 -92.27
C ALA A 670 -34.40 126.96 -92.52
N ARG A 671 -33.14 126.55 -92.76
CA ARG A 671 -32.08 127.46 -93.24
C ARG A 671 -32.39 127.94 -94.65
N ASP A 672 -32.71 127.02 -95.56
CA ASP A 672 -33.18 127.30 -96.91
C ASP A 672 -34.36 128.30 -96.87
N ASN A 673 -35.21 128.30 -95.83
CA ASN A 673 -36.28 129.29 -95.62
C ASN A 673 -35.82 130.66 -95.08
N GLU A 674 -34.78 130.77 -94.26
CA GLU A 674 -34.19 132.06 -93.86
C GLU A 674 -33.29 132.63 -94.96
N ASP A 675 -32.52 131.77 -95.63
CA ASP A 675 -31.76 132.11 -96.83
C ASP A 675 -32.75 132.57 -97.92
N LEU A 676 -33.85 131.85 -98.19
CA LEU A 676 -34.94 132.31 -99.06
C LEU A 676 -35.65 133.56 -98.53
N LYS A 677 -35.69 133.87 -97.23
CA LYS A 677 -36.20 135.18 -96.77
C LYS A 677 -35.26 136.30 -97.17
N THR A 678 -33.94 136.11 -97.03
CA THR A 678 -32.95 137.09 -97.48
C THR A 678 -32.96 137.23 -99.00
N GLU A 679 -33.09 136.12 -99.72
CA GLU A 679 -33.15 136.08 -101.19
C GLU A 679 -34.47 136.62 -101.74
N VAL A 680 -35.62 136.41 -101.08
CA VAL A 680 -36.92 137.07 -101.43
C VAL A 680 -36.92 138.56 -101.06
N GLN A 681 -36.07 139.00 -100.13
CA GLN A 681 -35.87 140.43 -99.87
C GLN A 681 -34.92 141.10 -100.88
N GLU A 682 -34.17 140.32 -101.69
CA GLU A 682 -33.44 140.80 -102.88
C GLU A 682 -34.15 140.50 -104.22
N LEU A 683 -35.04 139.51 -104.27
CA LEU A 683 -35.80 139.08 -105.44
C LEU A 683 -37.31 139.17 -105.25
N LEU A 684 -37.84 140.31 -105.71
CA LEU A 684 -39.21 140.38 -106.22
C LEU A 684 -39.35 139.37 -107.38
N ASN A 685 -40.36 138.48 -107.30
CA ASN A 685 -40.72 137.36 -108.21
C ASN A 685 -39.91 136.04 -108.00
N GLY A 686 -40.57 134.89 -107.72
CA GLY A 686 -39.85 133.61 -107.49
C GLY A 686 -40.64 132.28 -107.53
N SER A 687 -41.66 132.07 -106.69
CA SER A 687 -42.64 130.95 -106.72
C SER A 687 -42.18 129.46 -106.55
N VAL A 688 -42.54 128.85 -105.41
CA VAL A 688 -43.35 127.59 -105.31
C VAL A 688 -42.71 126.17 -105.47
N THR A 689 -42.37 125.56 -104.31
CA THR A 689 -42.74 124.20 -103.79
C THR A 689 -42.21 122.83 -104.31
N ASN A 690 -42.01 121.89 -103.34
CA ASN A 690 -42.39 120.43 -103.32
C ASN A 690 -41.57 119.37 -104.13
N THR A 691 -41.47 118.04 -103.82
CA THR A 691 -41.88 117.10 -102.71
C THR A 691 -41.28 115.66 -102.90
N SER A 692 -41.45 114.72 -101.91
CA SER A 692 -41.95 113.30 -102.09
C SER A 692 -41.04 112.01 -102.02
N HIS A 693 -41.20 111.18 -100.95
CA HIS A 693 -41.35 109.66 -100.88
C HIS A 693 -40.23 108.67 -101.41
N ARG A 694 -40.13 107.31 -101.16
CA ARG A 694 -40.90 106.22 -100.44
C ARG A 694 -40.09 104.86 -100.26
N ASP A 695 -40.64 103.87 -99.51
CA ASP A 695 -40.63 102.35 -99.64
C ASP A 695 -39.36 101.44 -99.58
N GLU A 696 -39.35 100.07 -99.40
CA GLU A 696 -40.13 99.01 -98.65
C GLU A 696 -39.49 97.55 -98.77
N GLY A 697 -39.79 96.58 -97.86
CA GLY A 697 -39.73 95.06 -98.00
C GLY A 697 -38.39 94.26 -97.88
N ASP A 698 -38.27 92.90 -97.90
CA ASP A 698 -39.04 91.70 -97.38
C ASP A 698 -38.31 90.31 -97.63
N GLY A 699 -38.63 89.18 -96.93
CA GLY A 699 -38.68 87.77 -97.50
C GLY A 699 -37.70 86.56 -97.21
N LEU A 700 -38.15 85.53 -96.43
CA LEU A 700 -38.23 84.03 -96.67
C LEU A 700 -37.05 82.95 -96.67
N GLU A 701 -37.38 81.64 -96.86
CA GLU A 701 -36.76 80.35 -96.34
C GLU A 701 -36.40 79.22 -97.40
N SER A 702 -35.76 78.06 -97.04
CA SER A 702 -35.94 76.65 -97.62
C SER A 702 -34.92 75.50 -97.20
N HIS A 703 -35.06 74.23 -97.71
CA HIS A 703 -34.54 72.92 -97.15
C HIS A 703 -33.67 71.93 -98.03
N SER A 704 -32.96 70.99 -97.33
CA SER A 704 -32.68 69.49 -97.52
C SER A 704 -31.92 68.79 -98.71
N LEU A 705 -31.23 67.64 -98.40
CA LEU A 705 -31.11 66.31 -99.12
C LEU A 705 -29.96 65.36 -98.55
N PRO A 706 -29.84 64.02 -98.88
CA PRO A 706 -29.05 62.98 -98.13
C PRO A 706 -28.10 62.01 -98.94
N GLU A 707 -27.32 61.10 -98.29
CA GLU A 707 -27.17 59.63 -98.62
C GLU A 707 -26.07 58.76 -97.88
N SER A 708 -26.45 57.53 -97.48
CA SER A 708 -25.71 56.21 -97.60
C SER A 708 -24.65 55.61 -96.61
N PHE A 709 -24.98 54.38 -96.16
CA PHE A 709 -24.23 53.12 -95.88
C PHE A 709 -23.14 52.82 -94.80
N GLN A 710 -23.50 51.77 -94.02
CA GLN A 710 -22.75 50.63 -93.43
C GLN A 710 -21.72 50.81 -92.30
N LYS A 711 -22.08 50.26 -91.12
CA LYS A 711 -21.24 50.08 -89.94
C LYS A 711 -21.84 49.00 -89.02
N SER A 712 -21.06 48.04 -88.53
CA SER A 712 -21.52 47.02 -87.59
C SER A 712 -21.46 47.55 -86.16
N GLN A 713 -22.62 47.88 -85.58
CA GLN A 713 -22.73 48.67 -84.36
C GLN A 713 -24.04 48.33 -83.65
N ILE A 714 -24.03 48.16 -82.32
CA ILE A 714 -25.29 48.16 -81.55
C ILE A 714 -25.75 49.61 -81.47
N VAL A 715 -26.75 49.94 -82.29
CA VAL A 715 -27.47 51.23 -82.30
C VAL A 715 -28.89 50.94 -81.82
N ILE A 716 -29.44 51.82 -80.99
CA ILE A 716 -30.85 51.78 -80.60
C ILE A 716 -31.63 52.46 -81.74
N PRO A 717 -32.65 51.82 -82.33
CA PRO A 717 -33.57 52.49 -83.25
C PRO A 717 -34.19 53.74 -82.59
N GLU A 718 -34.13 54.89 -83.26
CA GLU A 718 -34.60 56.15 -82.66
C GLU A 718 -36.13 56.23 -82.56
N GLU A 719 -36.85 55.44 -83.36
CA GLU A 719 -38.28 55.15 -83.19
C GLU A 719 -38.53 53.64 -83.42
N PHE A 720 -39.59 53.10 -82.79
CA PHE A 720 -40.07 51.73 -82.99
C PHE A 720 -41.53 51.81 -83.46
N GLU A 721 -41.85 51.20 -84.60
CA GLU A 721 -43.19 51.27 -85.21
C GLU A 721 -44.24 50.46 -84.42
N SER A 722 -43.83 49.36 -83.78
CA SER A 722 -44.62 48.61 -82.80
C SER A 722 -43.90 48.45 -81.46
N ARG A 723 -44.68 48.26 -80.39
CA ARG A 723 -44.16 47.81 -79.08
C ARG A 723 -43.58 46.39 -79.15
N GLU A 724 -44.13 45.52 -80.01
CA GLU A 724 -43.62 44.16 -80.21
C GLU A 724 -42.19 44.19 -80.77
N ASP A 725 -41.89 45.05 -81.75
CA ASP A 725 -40.55 45.19 -82.33
C ASP A 725 -39.52 45.67 -81.29
N MET A 726 -39.94 46.55 -80.37
CA MET A 726 -39.10 47.03 -79.27
C MET A 726 -38.80 45.90 -78.28
N GLU A 727 -39.81 45.10 -77.92
CA GLU A 727 -39.63 43.96 -77.03
C GLU A 727 -38.78 42.87 -77.72
N GLU A 728 -38.98 42.56 -79.00
CA GLU A 728 -38.17 41.58 -79.74
C GLU A 728 -36.72 42.03 -79.94
N PHE A 729 -36.46 43.32 -80.18
CA PHE A 729 -35.11 43.90 -80.20
C PHE A 729 -34.42 43.80 -78.84
N ILE A 730 -35.13 44.11 -77.75
CA ILE A 730 -34.60 44.01 -76.38
C ILE A 730 -34.34 42.55 -76.01
N HIS A 731 -35.25 41.61 -76.31
CA HIS A 731 -35.03 40.18 -76.07
C HIS A 731 -33.86 39.64 -76.92
N SER A 732 -33.70 40.10 -78.17
CA SER A 732 -32.55 39.76 -79.00
C SER A 732 -31.23 40.35 -78.49
N ALA A 733 -31.25 41.55 -77.90
CA ALA A 733 -30.08 42.19 -77.31
C ALA A 733 -29.69 41.54 -75.97
N LEU A 734 -30.68 41.19 -75.13
CA LEU A 734 -30.49 40.43 -73.90
C LEU A 734 -29.98 39.03 -74.22
N SER A 735 -30.62 38.28 -75.14
CA SER A 735 -30.15 36.94 -75.55
C SER A 735 -28.68 36.95 -75.94
N ARG A 736 -28.20 37.94 -76.71
CA ARG A 736 -26.78 38.05 -77.06
C ARG A 736 -25.87 38.31 -75.85
N LEU A 737 -26.30 39.14 -74.89
CA LEU A 737 -25.55 39.38 -73.65
C LEU A 737 -25.61 38.19 -72.68
N GLU A 738 -26.69 37.41 -72.70
CA GLU A 738 -26.84 36.15 -71.98
C GLU A 738 -25.98 35.04 -72.62
N ASP A 739 -25.95 34.95 -73.96
CA ASP A 739 -25.04 34.08 -74.71
C ASP A 739 -23.58 34.42 -74.41
N GLU A 740 -23.20 35.71 -74.36
CA GLU A 740 -21.85 36.16 -73.98
C GLU A 740 -21.52 35.88 -72.50
N ARG A 741 -22.48 36.08 -71.58
CA ARG A 741 -22.35 35.69 -70.16
C ARG A 741 -22.16 34.18 -70.02
N ASP A 742 -22.90 33.39 -70.78
CA ASP A 742 -22.91 31.93 -70.69
C ASP A 742 -21.74 31.32 -71.48
N GLU A 743 -21.20 32.02 -72.47
CA GLU A 743 -19.91 31.78 -73.12
C GLU A 743 -18.75 32.02 -72.13
N MET A 744 -18.76 33.13 -71.41
CA MET A 744 -17.76 33.41 -70.36
C MET A 744 -17.89 32.44 -69.18
N SER A 745 -19.10 32.06 -68.81
CA SER A 745 -19.35 31.06 -67.77
C SER A 745 -18.90 29.67 -68.22
N ARG A 746 -19.19 29.26 -69.47
CA ARG A 746 -18.66 28.03 -70.07
C ARG A 746 -17.13 28.02 -70.10
N ARG A 747 -16.48 29.13 -70.46
CA ARG A 747 -15.01 29.25 -70.44
C ARG A 747 -14.43 29.15 -69.02
N PHE A 748 -15.07 29.74 -68.01
CA PHE A 748 -14.64 29.60 -66.61
C PHE A 748 -14.88 28.17 -66.09
N GLU A 749 -16.00 27.54 -66.48
CA GLU A 749 -16.29 26.14 -66.18
C GLU A 749 -15.30 25.20 -66.88
N GLU A 750 -14.86 25.52 -68.10
CA GLU A 750 -13.81 24.82 -68.84
C GLU A 750 -12.42 25.03 -68.24
N GLU A 751 -12.04 26.24 -67.81
CA GLU A 751 -10.81 26.43 -67.02
C GLU A 751 -10.88 25.63 -65.72
N ARG A 752 -12.02 25.63 -65.03
CA ARG A 752 -12.22 24.87 -63.79
C ARG A 752 -12.24 23.35 -64.04
N ARG A 753 -12.66 22.91 -65.23
CA ARG A 753 -12.58 21.52 -65.71
C ARG A 753 -11.17 21.14 -66.12
N LEU A 754 -10.41 22.02 -66.77
CA LEU A 754 -9.00 21.83 -67.11
C LEU A 754 -8.12 21.83 -65.86
N HIS A 755 -8.40 22.70 -64.89
CA HIS A 755 -7.70 22.72 -63.60
C HIS A 755 -8.07 21.50 -62.75
N HIS A 756 -9.32 21.00 -62.82
CA HIS A 756 -9.67 19.69 -62.26
C HIS A 756 -9.01 18.54 -63.02
N ALA A 757 -8.92 18.57 -64.36
CA ALA A 757 -8.29 17.54 -65.17
C ALA A 757 -6.77 17.50 -64.95
N ALA A 758 -6.11 18.64 -64.83
CA ALA A 758 -4.70 18.75 -64.46
C ALA A 758 -4.45 18.28 -63.01
N ARG A 759 -5.35 18.61 -62.07
CA ARG A 759 -5.29 18.09 -60.70
C ARG A 759 -5.62 16.59 -60.61
N GLN A 760 -6.49 16.07 -61.48
CA GLN A 760 -6.79 14.65 -61.62
C GLN A 760 -5.64 13.92 -62.32
N GLN A 761 -4.97 14.51 -63.30
CA GLN A 761 -3.72 13.98 -63.88
C GLN A 761 -2.59 14.00 -62.85
N MET A 762 -2.48 15.03 -62.00
CA MET A 762 -1.49 15.05 -60.92
C MET A 762 -1.80 13.98 -59.86
N THR A 763 -3.08 13.82 -59.48
CA THR A 763 -3.53 12.71 -58.62
C THR A 763 -3.32 11.35 -59.31
N ALA A 764 -3.58 11.22 -60.60
CA ALA A 764 -3.46 9.99 -61.37
C ALA A 764 -2.00 9.60 -61.59
N MET A 765 -1.10 10.53 -61.93
CA MET A 765 0.36 10.30 -61.94
C MET A 765 0.88 9.87 -60.56
N SER A 766 0.31 10.43 -59.48
CA SER A 766 0.59 10.00 -58.10
C SER A 766 -0.07 8.67 -57.72
N HIS A 767 -1.16 8.28 -58.38
CA HIS A 767 -1.82 6.99 -58.17
C HIS A 767 -1.20 5.91 -59.04
N GLU A 768 -0.70 6.21 -60.24
CA GLU A 768 0.12 5.33 -61.08
C GLU A 768 1.46 5.06 -60.39
N HIS A 769 2.11 6.06 -59.79
CA HIS A 769 3.27 5.82 -58.93
C HIS A 769 2.98 4.96 -57.70
N LEU A 770 1.74 4.92 -57.20
CA LEU A 770 1.32 4.03 -56.11
C LEU A 770 0.86 2.64 -56.61
N LEU A 771 0.20 2.57 -57.77
CA LEU A 771 -0.43 1.36 -58.32
C LEU A 771 0.55 0.52 -59.16
N HIS A 772 1.53 1.12 -59.85
CA HIS A 772 2.69 0.37 -60.35
C HIS A 772 3.48 -0.29 -59.21
N HIS A 773 3.33 0.18 -57.97
CA HIS A 773 3.90 -0.46 -56.79
C HIS A 773 2.95 -1.47 -56.10
N HIS A 774 1.72 -1.64 -56.59
CA HIS A 774 0.69 -2.46 -55.91
C HIS A 774 -0.18 -3.36 -56.82
N HIS A 775 0.04 -3.40 -58.14
CA HIS A 775 -0.80 -4.16 -59.08
C HIS A 775 -0.07 -5.03 -60.11
N HIS A 776 1.02 -5.68 -59.69
CA HIS A 776 1.57 -6.86 -60.37
C HIS A 776 1.64 -8.09 -59.44
N HIS A 777 0.51 -8.44 -58.82
CA HIS A 777 0.24 -9.80 -58.32
C HIS A 777 -1.26 -10.09 -58.44
N ASN A 778 -1.59 -11.09 -59.27
CA ASN A 778 -2.93 -11.57 -59.63
C ASN A 778 -3.82 -10.50 -60.32
N GLU A 779 -4.57 -10.81 -61.39
CA GLU A 779 -5.01 -12.13 -61.88
C GLU A 779 -4.54 -12.45 -63.32
N SER A 780 -4.67 -13.72 -63.70
CA SER A 780 -4.33 -14.23 -65.03
C SER A 780 -5.44 -15.15 -65.53
N ALA A 781 -6.07 -14.80 -66.64
CA ALA A 781 -6.98 -15.67 -67.38
C ALA A 781 -6.76 -15.50 -68.90
N CYS A 782 -6.86 -16.64 -69.59
CA CYS A 782 -6.93 -16.91 -71.03
C CYS A 782 -7.41 -15.77 -71.95
N GLU A 783 -6.98 -15.65 -73.21
CA GLU A 783 -6.08 -16.50 -74.04
C GLU A 783 -5.66 -15.74 -75.32
N GLU A 784 -4.59 -16.21 -75.99
CA GLU A 784 -4.23 -15.96 -77.41
C GLU A 784 -4.07 -14.50 -77.93
N THR A 785 -3.08 -14.13 -78.77
CA THR A 785 -2.07 -14.88 -79.55
C THR A 785 -0.73 -14.13 -79.62
N GLY A 786 0.37 -14.86 -79.84
CA GLY A 786 1.77 -14.44 -79.64
C GLY A 786 2.37 -13.35 -80.54
N GLY A 787 3.62 -12.96 -80.24
CA GLY A 787 4.30 -11.93 -81.04
C GLY A 787 5.74 -11.48 -80.71
N SER A 788 6.44 -12.04 -79.71
CA SER A 788 7.89 -11.80 -79.49
C SER A 788 8.34 -10.33 -79.40
N ASP A 789 8.13 -9.69 -78.24
CA ASP A 789 8.95 -8.53 -77.84
C ASP A 789 9.95 -8.95 -76.75
N GLY A 790 11.20 -8.49 -76.87
CA GLY A 790 12.33 -8.93 -76.07
C GLY A 790 12.70 -7.91 -75.00
N VAL A 791 12.38 -8.21 -73.74
CA VAL A 791 12.74 -7.35 -72.59
C VAL A 791 14.25 -7.04 -72.62
N PRO A 792 14.67 -5.75 -72.59
CA PRO A 792 16.09 -5.38 -72.63
C PRO A 792 16.90 -6.07 -71.55
N VAL A 793 18.14 -6.48 -71.88
CA VAL A 793 18.97 -7.34 -71.02
C VAL A 793 19.23 -6.67 -69.67
N GLU A 794 19.46 -5.36 -69.65
CA GLU A 794 19.67 -4.59 -68.42
C GLU A 794 18.44 -4.59 -67.51
N VAL A 795 17.23 -4.60 -68.10
CA VAL A 795 15.97 -4.68 -67.36
C VAL A 795 15.74 -6.09 -66.82
N HIS A 796 16.08 -7.12 -67.61
CA HIS A 796 16.04 -8.51 -67.15
C HIS A 796 17.04 -8.77 -66.02
N GLU A 797 18.28 -8.27 -66.11
CA GLU A 797 19.29 -8.38 -65.06
C GLU A 797 18.92 -7.58 -63.80
N ALA A 798 18.40 -6.36 -63.94
CA ALA A 798 17.94 -5.56 -62.81
C ALA A 798 16.75 -6.22 -62.08
N LEU A 799 15.78 -6.75 -62.83
CA LEU A 799 14.65 -7.50 -62.27
C LEU A 799 15.10 -8.80 -61.60
N ARG A 800 16.04 -9.53 -62.22
CA ARG A 800 16.63 -10.74 -61.66
C ARG A 800 17.36 -10.45 -60.34
N PHE A 801 18.19 -9.42 -60.30
CA PHE A 801 18.88 -8.99 -59.08
C PHE A 801 17.93 -8.52 -57.97
N ALA A 802 16.80 -7.90 -58.34
CA ALA A 802 15.73 -7.56 -57.40
C ALA A 802 15.00 -8.82 -56.87
N MET A 803 14.73 -9.81 -57.73
CA MET A 803 14.17 -11.11 -57.34
C MET A 803 15.13 -11.93 -56.48
N ASP A 804 16.42 -12.00 -56.82
CA ASP A 804 17.44 -12.69 -56.03
C ASP A 804 17.53 -12.09 -54.61
N LYS A 805 17.49 -10.75 -54.48
CA LYS A 805 17.44 -10.06 -53.18
C LYS A 805 16.12 -10.25 -52.43
N LEU A 806 15.00 -10.33 -53.13
CA LEU A 806 13.70 -10.59 -52.52
C LEU A 806 13.64 -12.04 -52.01
N GLN A 807 14.12 -13.00 -52.79
CA GLN A 807 14.26 -14.39 -52.43
C GLN A 807 15.22 -14.57 -51.25
N GLU A 808 16.39 -13.92 -51.25
CA GLU A 808 17.33 -13.94 -50.12
C GLU A 808 16.66 -13.42 -48.83
N ARG A 809 15.91 -12.31 -48.90
CA ARG A 809 15.12 -11.79 -47.77
C ARG A 809 14.00 -12.75 -47.34
N PHE A 810 13.30 -13.38 -48.29
CA PHE A 810 12.23 -14.34 -47.98
C PHE A 810 12.78 -15.61 -47.32
N THR A 811 13.90 -16.14 -47.80
CA THR A 811 14.59 -17.30 -47.20
C THR A 811 15.10 -16.95 -45.81
N LYS A 812 15.72 -15.78 -45.61
CA LYS A 812 16.14 -15.31 -44.28
C LYS A 812 14.97 -15.16 -43.31
N LEU A 813 13.90 -14.47 -43.71
CA LEU A 813 12.70 -14.28 -42.87
C LEU A 813 11.97 -15.60 -42.59
N MET A 814 11.98 -16.55 -43.53
CA MET A 814 11.45 -17.90 -43.30
C MET A 814 12.32 -18.72 -42.35
N GLN A 815 13.66 -18.60 -42.42
CA GLN A 815 14.57 -19.21 -41.46
C GLN A 815 14.39 -18.60 -40.07
N GLU A 816 14.44 -17.28 -39.94
CA GLU A 816 14.16 -16.55 -38.69
C GLU A 816 12.81 -16.97 -38.07
N LYS A 817 11.79 -17.25 -38.90
CA LYS A 817 10.47 -17.72 -38.47
C LYS A 817 10.43 -19.21 -38.09
N VAL A 818 11.35 -20.04 -38.59
CA VAL A 818 11.56 -21.42 -38.13
C VAL A 818 12.33 -21.39 -36.81
N ASP A 819 13.44 -20.67 -36.74
CA ASP A 819 14.25 -20.48 -35.53
C ASP A 819 13.38 -19.93 -34.37
N LEU A 820 12.49 -18.97 -34.65
CA LEU A 820 11.54 -18.42 -33.67
C LEU A 820 10.41 -19.38 -33.29
N ARG A 821 10.10 -20.40 -34.10
CA ARG A 821 9.14 -21.47 -33.76
C ARG A 821 9.80 -22.52 -32.89
N GLU A 822 10.96 -23.02 -33.30
CA GLU A 822 11.75 -23.98 -32.51
C GLU A 822 12.01 -23.41 -31.11
N ARG A 823 12.42 -22.13 -31.03
CA ARG A 823 12.64 -21.42 -29.75
C ARG A 823 11.36 -21.13 -28.95
N LEU A 824 10.19 -21.12 -29.59
CA LEU A 824 8.90 -21.03 -28.90
C LEU A 824 8.48 -22.40 -28.36
N GLU A 825 8.66 -23.46 -29.14
CA GLU A 825 8.43 -24.85 -28.74
C GLU A 825 9.36 -25.27 -27.59
N GLU A 826 10.64 -24.87 -27.62
CA GLU A 826 11.57 -24.95 -26.48
C GLU A 826 11.03 -24.22 -25.23
N LEU A 827 10.46 -23.02 -25.40
CA LEU A 827 9.89 -22.25 -24.30
C LEU A 827 8.62 -22.90 -23.75
N GLU A 828 7.77 -23.48 -24.59
CA GLU A 828 6.57 -24.20 -24.16
C GLU A 828 6.95 -25.49 -23.42
N HIS A 829 7.91 -26.27 -23.93
CA HIS A 829 8.47 -27.42 -23.22
C HIS A 829 9.04 -27.03 -21.86
N ARG A 830 9.79 -25.93 -21.78
CA ARG A 830 10.36 -25.44 -20.51
C ARG A 830 9.28 -24.90 -19.57
N CYS A 831 8.21 -24.28 -20.07
CA CYS A 831 7.05 -23.89 -19.26
C CYS A 831 6.31 -25.11 -18.71
N ILE A 832 6.16 -26.18 -19.49
CA ILE A 832 5.54 -27.43 -19.05
C ILE A 832 6.39 -28.10 -17.95
N GLN A 833 7.71 -28.16 -18.13
CA GLN A 833 8.63 -28.66 -17.11
C GLN A 833 8.54 -27.83 -15.81
N LEU A 834 8.66 -26.51 -15.91
CA LEU A 834 8.55 -25.60 -14.75
C LEU A 834 7.18 -25.69 -14.06
N SER A 835 6.10 -26.00 -14.79
CA SER A 835 4.79 -26.29 -14.20
C SER A 835 4.84 -27.58 -13.37
N GLY A 836 5.36 -28.68 -13.92
CA GLY A 836 5.47 -29.95 -13.20
C GLY A 836 6.40 -29.86 -11.98
N GLU A 837 7.49 -29.10 -12.07
CA GLU A 837 8.37 -28.78 -10.93
C GLU A 837 7.62 -27.95 -9.88
N THR A 838 6.82 -26.95 -10.30
CA THR A 838 5.99 -26.15 -9.39
C THR A 838 4.90 -26.98 -8.70
N ASP A 839 4.26 -27.89 -9.42
CA ASP A 839 3.25 -28.81 -8.87
C ASP A 839 3.90 -29.77 -7.85
N THR A 840 5.08 -30.32 -8.17
CA THR A 840 5.88 -31.17 -7.25
C THR A 840 6.31 -30.40 -5.99
N ILE A 841 6.71 -29.13 -6.12
CA ILE A 841 6.99 -28.25 -4.98
C ILE A 841 5.71 -28.00 -4.16
N GLY A 842 4.55 -27.87 -4.82
CA GLY A 842 3.23 -27.79 -4.18
C GLY A 842 2.91 -29.03 -3.34
N GLU A 843 3.15 -30.24 -3.86
CA GLU A 843 3.01 -31.49 -3.13
C GLU A 843 3.95 -31.56 -1.92
N TYR A 844 5.23 -31.19 -2.08
CA TYR A 844 6.18 -31.14 -0.97
C TYR A 844 5.77 -30.15 0.12
N ILE A 845 5.26 -28.97 -0.27
CA ILE A 845 4.69 -27.98 0.67
C ILE A 845 3.47 -28.57 1.40
N ALA A 846 2.58 -29.29 0.73
CA ALA A 846 1.43 -29.94 1.35
C ALA A 846 1.84 -31.05 2.33
N LEU A 847 2.80 -31.89 1.96
CA LEU A 847 3.38 -32.93 2.82
C LEU A 847 4.06 -32.32 4.06
N TYR A 848 4.84 -31.26 3.89
CA TYR A 848 5.49 -30.55 5.00
C TYR A 848 4.47 -29.88 5.93
N GLN A 849 3.41 -29.27 5.39
CA GLN A 849 2.32 -28.72 6.19
C GLN A 849 1.58 -29.81 6.99
N ASN A 850 1.32 -30.97 6.38
CA ASN A 850 0.70 -32.12 7.05
C ASN A 850 1.60 -32.69 8.16
N GLN A 851 2.88 -32.94 7.87
CA GLN A 851 3.87 -33.39 8.86
C GLN A 851 3.99 -32.40 10.02
N ARG A 852 3.97 -31.08 9.74
CA ARG A 852 3.98 -30.04 10.77
C ARG A 852 2.69 -29.99 11.58
N ALA A 853 1.53 -30.32 10.99
CA ALA A 853 0.27 -30.44 11.72
C ALA A 853 0.29 -31.66 12.65
N ILE A 854 0.74 -32.83 12.18
CA ILE A 854 0.91 -34.05 12.99
C ILE A 854 1.89 -33.81 14.15
N MET A 855 3.01 -33.13 13.90
CA MET A 855 3.97 -32.79 14.97
C MET A 855 3.40 -31.79 15.98
N LYS A 856 2.60 -30.80 15.55
CA LYS A 856 1.86 -29.92 16.47
C LYS A 856 0.83 -30.68 17.30
N GLN A 857 0.09 -31.61 16.71
CA GLN A 857 -0.87 -32.44 17.42
C GLN A 857 -0.16 -33.31 18.49
N ARG A 858 0.92 -34.01 18.12
CA ARG A 858 1.73 -34.79 19.08
C ARG A 858 2.38 -33.93 20.17
N HIS A 859 2.69 -32.67 19.90
CA HIS A 859 3.16 -31.73 20.91
C HIS A 859 2.03 -31.35 21.87
N PHE A 860 0.87 -31.01 21.35
CA PHE A 860 -0.33 -30.66 22.13
C PHE A 860 -0.82 -31.83 23.00
N GLU A 861 -0.81 -33.07 22.48
CA GLU A 861 -1.11 -34.29 23.24
C GLU A 861 -0.12 -34.50 24.39
N LYS A 862 1.19 -34.24 24.16
CA LYS A 862 2.21 -34.26 25.22
C LYS A 862 2.02 -33.15 26.25
N GLU A 863 1.69 -31.93 25.82
CA GLU A 863 1.39 -30.80 26.72
C GLU A 863 0.13 -31.08 27.55
N GLN A 864 -0.91 -31.68 26.97
CA GLN A 864 -2.09 -32.12 27.72
C GLN A 864 -1.74 -33.19 28.76
N TYR A 865 -0.91 -34.18 28.41
CA TYR A 865 -0.45 -35.20 29.35
C TYR A 865 0.42 -34.60 30.49
N ILE A 866 1.34 -33.69 30.16
CA ILE A 866 2.18 -32.98 31.15
C ILE A 866 1.30 -32.11 32.07
N ASN A 867 0.31 -31.40 31.53
CA ASN A 867 -0.62 -30.60 32.33
C ASN A 867 -1.51 -31.47 33.23
N MET A 868 -1.96 -32.64 32.77
CA MET A 868 -2.68 -33.61 33.60
C MET A 868 -1.79 -34.10 34.75
N LEU A 869 -0.57 -34.54 34.45
CA LEU A 869 0.39 -35.05 35.44
C LEU A 869 0.81 -33.95 36.44
N ALA A 870 0.90 -32.70 36.01
CA ALA A 870 1.13 -31.54 36.87
C ALA A 870 -0.08 -31.26 37.79
N LYS A 871 -1.30 -31.38 37.27
CA LYS A 871 -2.54 -31.24 38.06
C LYS A 871 -2.70 -32.37 39.08
N ASP A 872 -2.45 -33.62 38.70
CA ASP A 872 -2.47 -34.78 39.61
C ASP A 872 -1.41 -34.63 40.71
N LYS A 873 -0.22 -34.12 40.36
CA LYS A 873 0.82 -33.78 41.35
C LYS A 873 0.39 -32.69 42.32
N GLU A 874 -0.39 -31.70 41.88
CA GLU A 874 -0.91 -30.64 42.75
C GLU A 874 -2.09 -31.13 43.61
N GLU A 875 -3.04 -31.90 43.05
CA GLU A 875 -4.09 -32.60 43.83
C GLU A 875 -3.45 -33.48 44.91
N MET A 876 -2.37 -34.20 44.59
CA MET A 876 -1.62 -35.01 45.56
C MET A 876 -0.91 -34.16 46.63
N LYS A 877 -0.32 -33.01 46.29
CA LYS A 877 0.24 -32.08 47.30
C LYS A 877 -0.84 -31.58 48.26
N VAL A 878 -2.00 -31.18 47.74
CA VAL A 878 -3.13 -30.70 48.57
C VAL A 878 -3.57 -31.79 49.54
N LYS A 879 -3.78 -33.03 49.06
CA LYS A 879 -4.11 -34.17 49.93
C LYS A 879 -3.03 -34.49 50.96
N LEU A 880 -1.74 -34.32 50.63
CA LEU A 880 -0.65 -34.49 51.60
C LEU A 880 -0.61 -33.37 52.65
N ALA A 881 -0.97 -32.13 52.29
CA ALA A 881 -1.10 -31.02 53.23
C ALA A 881 -2.33 -31.17 54.14
N GLU A 882 -3.47 -31.59 53.59
CA GLU A 882 -4.67 -31.96 54.36
C GLU A 882 -4.38 -33.10 55.35
N LEU A 883 -3.63 -34.13 54.90
CA LEU A 883 -3.16 -35.23 55.75
C LEU A 883 -2.23 -34.72 56.87
N GLN A 884 -1.31 -33.80 56.56
CA GLN A 884 -0.42 -33.20 57.55
C GLN A 884 -1.19 -32.39 58.61
N ASP A 885 -2.17 -31.57 58.20
CA ASP A 885 -3.00 -30.81 59.14
C ASP A 885 -3.90 -31.73 59.98
N LEU A 886 -4.51 -32.76 59.39
CA LEU A 886 -5.28 -33.76 60.12
C LEU A 886 -4.41 -34.51 61.15
N VAL A 887 -3.18 -34.90 60.80
CA VAL A 887 -2.24 -35.53 61.73
C VAL A 887 -1.82 -34.56 62.84
N MET A 888 -1.53 -33.30 62.51
CA MET A 888 -1.20 -32.27 63.50
C MET A 888 -2.37 -32.00 64.45
N ARG A 889 -3.60 -32.00 63.94
CA ARG A 889 -4.84 -31.89 64.71
C ARG A 889 -5.07 -33.10 65.61
N LEU A 890 -4.87 -34.33 65.13
CA LEU A 890 -4.93 -35.56 65.93
C LEU A 890 -3.88 -35.56 67.06
N VAL A 891 -2.67 -35.06 66.79
CA VAL A 891 -1.64 -34.85 67.81
C VAL A 891 -2.06 -33.77 68.80
N GLY A 892 -2.71 -32.69 68.35
CA GLY A 892 -3.32 -31.67 69.20
C GLY A 892 -4.41 -32.24 70.11
N GLU A 893 -5.40 -32.93 69.56
CA GLU A 893 -6.48 -33.63 70.28
C GLU A 893 -5.91 -34.60 71.35
N ARG A 894 -4.90 -35.40 70.98
CA ARG A 894 -4.21 -36.30 71.90
C ARG A 894 -3.43 -35.56 72.98
N ASN A 895 -2.78 -34.44 72.65
CA ASN A 895 -2.04 -33.63 73.62
C ASN A 895 -3.00 -32.86 74.56
N GLU A 896 -4.18 -32.42 74.10
CA GLU A 896 -5.26 -31.92 74.94
C GLU A 896 -5.79 -33.02 75.88
N TRP A 897 -6.04 -34.23 75.35
CA TRP A 897 -6.44 -35.38 76.16
C TRP A 897 -5.40 -35.68 77.24
N TYR A 898 -4.11 -35.70 76.87
CA TYR A 898 -3.01 -35.91 77.82
C TYR A 898 -2.92 -34.78 78.84
N SER A 899 -3.17 -33.53 78.44
CA SER A 899 -3.21 -32.38 79.35
C SER A 899 -4.40 -32.44 80.32
N ARG A 900 -5.59 -32.84 79.85
CA ARG A 900 -6.77 -33.08 80.69
C ARG A 900 -6.55 -34.25 81.66
N TYR A 901 -5.95 -35.34 81.18
CA TYR A 901 -5.57 -36.49 82.00
C TYR A 901 -4.55 -36.11 83.07
N MET A 902 -3.45 -35.44 82.69
CA MET A 902 -2.44 -34.96 83.65
C MET A 902 -3.01 -33.94 84.63
N SER A 903 -3.95 -33.08 84.21
CA SER A 903 -4.65 -32.13 85.11
C SER A 903 -5.56 -32.85 86.11
N ALA A 904 -6.22 -33.94 85.70
CA ALA A 904 -7.04 -34.77 86.59
C ALA A 904 -6.20 -35.65 87.53
N VAL A 905 -5.02 -36.10 87.10
CA VAL A 905 -4.08 -36.91 87.90
C VAL A 905 -3.27 -36.05 88.87
N SER A 906 -2.97 -34.79 88.53
CA SER A 906 -2.16 -33.89 89.37
C SER A 906 -2.96 -33.17 90.47
N ASN A 907 -4.26 -33.44 90.62
CA ASN A 907 -5.11 -32.69 91.55
C ASN A 907 -6.16 -33.55 92.32
N PRO A 908 -5.73 -34.51 93.14
CA PRO A 908 -6.57 -35.12 94.17
C PRO A 908 -6.79 -34.14 95.35
N ASP A 909 -8.03 -34.03 95.83
CA ASP A 909 -8.48 -33.23 96.96
C ASP A 909 -8.14 -31.71 96.95
N LEU A 910 -9.11 -30.89 96.52
CA LEU A 910 -9.90 -30.04 97.45
C LEU A 910 -11.04 -29.26 96.76
N LEU A 911 -12.19 -29.21 97.43
CA LEU A 911 -13.32 -28.29 97.22
C LEU A 911 -13.69 -27.68 98.58
N PRO A 912 -14.48 -26.60 98.66
CA PRO A 912 -14.35 -25.34 97.91
C PRO A 912 -14.51 -24.10 98.82
N SER A 913 -13.84 -22.97 98.55
CA SER A 913 -14.26 -21.66 99.11
C SER A 913 -13.71 -20.42 98.41
N GLY A 914 -14.65 -19.61 97.92
CA GLY A 914 -14.81 -18.17 98.16
C GLY A 914 -13.62 -17.19 98.13
N GLY A 915 -13.77 -16.13 97.31
CA GLY A 915 -13.22 -14.81 97.66
C GLY A 915 -12.30 -14.14 96.63
N ASP A 916 -12.85 -13.84 95.45
CA ASP A 916 -12.76 -12.59 94.65
C ASP A 916 -11.57 -11.58 94.73
N PRO A 917 -11.38 -10.72 93.70
CA PRO A 917 -10.06 -10.23 93.29
C PRO A 917 -9.78 -8.76 93.69
N PRO A 918 -8.63 -8.15 93.30
CA PRO A 918 -8.54 -7.52 91.96
C PRO A 918 -7.16 -7.58 91.23
N ARG A 919 -7.22 -7.69 89.88
CA ARG A 919 -6.66 -6.77 88.84
C ARG A 919 -5.49 -5.80 89.21
N PRO A 920 -4.69 -5.34 88.21
CA PRO A 920 -4.06 -6.04 87.06
C PRO A 920 -2.64 -5.48 86.71
N ALA A 921 -2.20 -5.70 85.46
CA ALA A 921 -1.37 -4.82 84.62
C ALA A 921 0.17 -4.93 84.65
N ASP A 922 0.74 -4.54 83.49
CA ASP A 922 2.09 -3.99 83.23
C ASP A 922 3.34 -4.86 83.53
N GLN A 923 4.45 -4.79 82.78
CA GLN A 923 4.75 -4.26 81.44
C GLN A 923 6.09 -4.88 80.93
N ASP A 924 6.52 -4.53 79.71
CA ASP A 924 7.92 -4.29 79.26
C ASP A 924 9.04 -5.32 79.58
N MET A 925 9.70 -5.98 78.61
CA MET A 925 10.58 -5.51 77.50
C MET A 925 12.09 -5.72 77.81
N ASP A 926 12.93 -5.53 76.79
CA ASP A 926 14.41 -5.47 76.77
C ASP A 926 15.18 -6.77 77.10
N ASN A 927 16.19 -7.22 76.34
CA ASN A 927 17.26 -6.51 75.62
C ASN A 927 17.66 -7.24 74.30
N ASN A 928 18.03 -6.57 73.19
CA ASN A 928 19.35 -5.99 72.83
C ASN A 928 20.52 -7.01 72.82
N SER A 929 21.45 -7.02 71.84
CA SER A 929 21.74 -6.19 70.64
C SER A 929 22.63 -7.04 69.65
N VAL A 930 23.30 -6.61 68.56
CA VAL A 930 23.78 -5.29 68.05
C VAL A 930 24.06 -5.36 66.51
N ASP A 931 24.83 -4.40 65.95
CA ASP A 931 25.19 -4.16 64.53
C ASP A 931 25.82 -5.37 63.76
N SER A 932 25.69 -5.58 62.42
CA SER A 932 25.56 -4.69 61.22
C SER A 932 26.91 -4.07 60.75
N PRO A 933 27.15 -3.61 59.47
CA PRO A 933 26.23 -3.46 58.32
C PRO A 933 26.79 -3.79 56.88
N ALA A 934 25.90 -3.65 55.87
CA ALA A 934 26.12 -3.32 54.43
C ALA A 934 26.73 -4.39 53.48
N VAL A 935 26.46 -4.42 52.15
CA VAL A 935 25.97 -3.40 51.18
C VAL A 935 24.92 -3.92 50.16
N LEU A 936 24.07 -3.01 49.64
CA LEU A 936 23.54 -2.77 48.26
C LEU A 936 23.60 -3.92 47.21
N ASP A 937 22.67 -4.13 46.25
CA ASP A 937 21.50 -3.39 45.69
C ASP A 937 20.73 -4.30 44.67
N MET A 938 19.60 -4.04 43.96
CA MET A 938 18.55 -2.98 43.92
C MET A 938 17.39 -3.42 42.94
N SER A 939 16.11 -3.13 43.26
CA SER A 939 14.92 -3.11 42.34
C SER A 939 14.47 -4.43 41.64
N THR A 940 13.25 -4.62 41.11
CA THR A 940 12.00 -3.80 41.00
C THR A 940 10.75 -4.70 40.96
N ALA A 941 9.55 -4.16 41.21
CA ALA A 941 8.26 -4.88 41.10
C ALA A 941 7.39 -4.39 39.91
N VAL A 942 6.44 -5.22 39.45
CA VAL A 942 5.26 -4.80 38.67
C VAL A 942 4.07 -5.72 38.98
N ASP A 943 2.84 -5.18 39.02
CA ASP A 943 1.59 -5.87 39.36
C ASP A 943 1.01 -6.80 38.27
N ALA A 944 0.16 -7.72 38.71
CA ALA A 944 -0.97 -8.23 37.93
C ALA A 944 -2.19 -8.46 38.85
N SER A 945 -3.36 -7.91 38.49
CA SER A 945 -4.52 -7.80 39.39
C SER A 945 -5.85 -8.25 38.76
N SER A 946 -6.61 -9.08 39.47
CA SER A 946 -8.00 -9.45 39.15
C SER A 946 -8.73 -9.88 40.44
N SER A 947 -9.50 -9.01 41.10
CA SER A 947 -10.92 -8.68 40.81
C SER A 947 -11.91 -9.73 41.33
N ALA A 948 -12.71 -9.38 42.34
CA ALA A 948 -13.71 -10.26 42.96
C ALA A 948 -15.15 -9.82 42.67
N GLN A 949 -15.98 -10.75 42.20
CA GLN A 949 -17.45 -10.72 42.12
C GLN A 949 -17.89 -12.19 42.28
N SER A 950 -18.71 -12.65 43.24
CA SER A 950 -20.00 -12.21 43.81
C SER A 950 -21.22 -12.84 43.13
N SER A 951 -21.63 -14.04 43.58
CA SER A 951 -22.99 -14.56 43.37
C SER A 951 -23.32 -15.77 44.28
N THR A 952 -24.20 -15.50 45.27
CA THR A 952 -25.45 -16.24 45.61
C THR A 952 -25.44 -17.74 45.96
N ASP A 953 -25.97 -18.06 47.15
CA ASP A 953 -26.60 -19.34 47.51
C ASP A 953 -27.85 -19.66 46.64
N PRO A 954 -28.42 -20.87 46.75
CA PRO A 954 -29.64 -20.93 47.58
C PRO A 954 -29.72 -22.13 48.56
N GLU A 955 -30.67 -22.01 49.48
CA GLU A 955 -30.94 -22.89 50.62
C GLU A 955 -31.58 -24.24 50.27
N SER A 956 -31.43 -25.23 51.17
CA SER A 956 -32.60 -25.98 51.70
C SER A 956 -32.25 -26.77 52.98
N SER A 957 -33.09 -26.62 54.02
CA SER A 957 -33.55 -27.58 55.06
C SER A 957 -32.67 -28.78 55.51
N GLU A 958 -32.68 -29.23 56.78
CA GLU A 958 -33.46 -28.82 57.96
C GLU A 958 -32.77 -29.32 59.26
N ARG A 959 -33.23 -28.85 60.42
CA ARG A 959 -32.75 -29.26 61.76
C ARG A 959 -33.87 -30.03 62.48
N PRO A 960 -33.55 -31.11 63.24
CA PRO A 960 -33.71 -30.96 64.68
C PRO A 960 -32.65 -31.69 65.52
N ALA A 961 -32.72 -31.45 66.83
CA ALA A 961 -31.97 -32.07 67.93
C ALA A 961 -32.91 -32.11 69.16
N PRO A 962 -32.46 -32.47 70.38
CA PRO A 962 -31.70 -33.64 70.84
C PRO A 962 -32.42 -34.39 71.99
N THR A 963 -31.97 -35.61 72.35
CA THR A 963 -32.29 -36.21 73.67
C THR A 963 -31.24 -37.22 74.16
N ALA A 964 -30.80 -37.03 75.41
CA ALA A 964 -30.38 -38.01 76.42
C ALA A 964 -29.18 -39.00 76.20
N ASP A 965 -28.28 -38.93 77.18
CA ASP A 965 -27.19 -39.85 77.58
C ASP A 965 -27.68 -41.23 78.11
N PRO A 966 -26.81 -42.20 78.49
CA PRO A 966 -25.33 -42.21 78.39
C PRO A 966 -24.69 -43.49 77.81
N SER A 967 -23.46 -43.38 77.29
CA SER A 967 -22.47 -44.47 77.45
C SER A 967 -21.02 -43.96 77.41
N LEU A 968 -20.19 -44.43 78.34
CA LEU A 968 -18.80 -43.98 78.52
C LEU A 968 -17.84 -44.67 77.53
N ARG A 969 -17.69 -44.11 76.33
CA ARG A 969 -16.53 -44.32 75.44
C ARG A 969 -16.16 -43.03 74.72
N PRO A 970 -14.87 -42.70 74.55
CA PRO A 970 -14.47 -41.52 73.78
C PRO A 970 -14.88 -41.62 72.31
N ARG A 971 -15.28 -40.49 71.72
CA ARG A 971 -15.66 -40.36 70.30
C ARG A 971 -14.44 -39.97 69.43
N GLU A 972 -13.29 -40.57 69.72
CA GLU A 972 -11.97 -40.11 69.25
C GLU A 972 -11.61 -40.55 67.82
N ASP A 973 -12.39 -41.47 67.23
CA ASP A 973 -12.15 -41.95 65.86
C ASP A 973 -12.42 -40.90 64.75
N GLY A 974 -12.90 -39.69 65.06
CA GLY A 974 -13.33 -38.70 64.05
C GLY A 974 -12.20 -38.32 63.08
N THR A 975 -11.17 -37.65 63.61
CA THR A 975 -9.99 -37.21 62.86
C THR A 975 -9.18 -38.41 62.35
N ALA A 976 -9.12 -39.50 63.13
CA ALA A 976 -8.45 -40.74 62.72
C ALA A 976 -9.11 -41.43 61.49
N ARG A 977 -10.45 -41.45 61.39
CA ARG A 977 -11.16 -41.98 60.21
C ARG A 977 -10.98 -41.09 58.98
N GLN A 978 -10.91 -39.77 59.15
CA GLN A 978 -10.59 -38.85 58.06
C GLN A 978 -9.17 -39.10 57.52
N ILE A 979 -8.18 -39.30 58.40
CA ILE A 979 -6.82 -39.71 58.02
C ILE A 979 -6.82 -41.03 57.25
N MET A 980 -7.51 -42.06 57.75
CA MET A 980 -7.59 -43.36 57.09
C MET A 980 -8.28 -43.30 55.72
N GLN A 981 -9.35 -42.50 55.58
CA GLN A 981 -10.03 -42.28 54.30
C GLN A 981 -9.10 -41.55 53.30
N LEU A 982 -8.43 -40.48 53.74
CA LEU A 982 -7.54 -39.70 52.88
C LEU A 982 -6.33 -40.53 52.42
N LEU A 983 -5.79 -41.39 53.30
CA LEU A 983 -4.78 -42.38 52.94
C LEU A 983 -5.31 -43.41 51.92
N GLN A 984 -6.54 -43.91 52.10
CA GLN A 984 -7.18 -44.83 51.14
C GLN A 984 -7.32 -44.18 49.74
N GLU A 985 -7.64 -42.88 49.68
CA GLU A 985 -7.74 -42.12 48.44
C GLU A 985 -6.37 -41.83 47.79
N ILE A 986 -5.34 -41.53 48.58
CA ILE A 986 -3.96 -41.34 48.09
C ILE A 986 -3.39 -42.67 47.57
N GLN A 987 -3.74 -43.79 48.21
CA GLN A 987 -3.21 -45.12 47.86
C GLN A 987 -3.89 -45.74 46.62
N ASN A 988 -5.06 -45.25 46.19
CA ASN A 988 -5.82 -45.81 45.06
C ASN A 988 -6.31 -44.75 44.04
N PRO A 989 -5.40 -44.00 43.39
CA PRO A 989 -5.77 -42.90 42.49
C PRO A 989 -6.49 -43.35 41.19
N GLN A 990 -6.40 -44.62 40.79
CA GLN A 990 -7.01 -45.14 39.56
C GLN A 990 -8.52 -45.40 39.67
N ALA A 991 -9.18 -45.11 40.79
CA ALA A 991 -10.62 -45.31 40.98
C ALA A 991 -11.53 -44.27 40.30
N ARG A 992 -10.99 -43.39 39.44
CA ARG A 992 -11.76 -42.46 38.58
C ARG A 992 -11.96 -43.09 37.18
N PRO A 993 -13.19 -43.23 36.66
CA PRO A 993 -13.41 -43.64 35.27
C PRO A 993 -12.85 -42.59 34.31
N ALA A 994 -11.91 -42.97 33.44
CA ALA A 994 -11.36 -42.08 32.41
C ALA A 994 -12.40 -41.88 31.28
N PRO A 995 -12.84 -40.64 30.98
CA PRO A 995 -13.79 -40.40 29.89
C PRO A 995 -13.08 -40.46 28.53
N PHE A 996 -13.40 -41.50 27.74
CA PHE A 996 -13.05 -41.63 26.33
C PHE A 996 -11.57 -41.44 25.94
N LEU A 997 -10.79 -42.52 26.06
CA LEU A 997 -9.81 -42.85 25.02
C LEU A 997 -10.47 -43.83 24.04
N GLY A 998 -10.28 -43.59 22.74
CA GLY A 998 -10.90 -44.40 21.68
C GLY A 998 -10.34 -45.83 21.63
N GLU A 999 -11.20 -46.79 21.27
CA GLU A 999 -10.85 -48.20 21.18
C GLU A 999 -9.76 -48.45 20.11
N ASN A 1000 -8.55 -48.76 20.56
CA ASN A 1000 -7.51 -49.40 19.75
C ASN A 1000 -7.13 -50.71 20.45
N PRO A 1001 -7.38 -51.88 19.84
CA PRO A 1001 -6.99 -53.15 20.44
C PRO A 1001 -5.47 -53.31 20.39
N CYS A 1002 -4.82 -53.26 21.55
CA CYS A 1002 -3.39 -53.53 21.67
C CYS A 1002 -3.11 -55.03 21.44
N ILE A 1003 -2.78 -55.40 20.21
CA ILE A 1003 -2.22 -56.73 19.90
C ILE A 1003 -0.77 -56.76 20.44
N PRO A 1004 -0.42 -57.67 21.36
CA PRO A 1004 0.91 -57.72 21.95
C PRO A 1004 1.91 -58.41 21.00
N PHE A 1005 2.81 -57.62 20.41
CA PHE A 1005 3.93 -58.16 19.63
C PHE A 1005 5.03 -58.70 20.54
N PHE A 1006 5.36 -59.98 20.39
CA PHE A 1006 6.51 -60.61 21.03
C PHE A 1006 7.66 -60.75 20.04
N TYR A 1007 8.83 -60.23 20.41
CA TYR A 1007 10.05 -60.32 19.62
C TYR A 1007 10.94 -61.45 20.15
N ARG A 1008 11.46 -62.28 19.25
CA ARG A 1008 12.57 -63.21 19.50
C ARG A 1008 13.48 -63.18 18.27
N PRO A 1009 14.80 -62.98 18.43
CA PRO A 1009 15.74 -63.12 17.32
C PRO A 1009 15.73 -64.55 16.75
N ASP A 1010 15.93 -64.66 15.45
CA ASP A 1010 16.31 -65.89 14.75
C ASP A 1010 17.86 -65.96 14.69
N GLU A 1011 18.46 -67.09 14.35
CA GLU A 1011 19.92 -67.32 14.41
C GLU A 1011 20.76 -66.46 13.43
N HIS A 1012 20.11 -65.55 12.70
CA HIS A 1012 20.65 -64.68 11.66
C HIS A 1012 20.26 -63.19 11.85
N ASP A 1013 19.80 -62.80 13.05
CA ASP A 1013 19.38 -61.44 13.46
C ASP A 1013 18.23 -60.78 12.65
N GLU A 1014 17.56 -61.51 11.75
CA GLU A 1014 16.34 -61.02 11.08
C GLU A 1014 15.09 -61.14 11.96
N VAL A 1015 14.40 -60.01 12.19
CA VAL A 1015 13.20 -59.95 13.04
C VAL A 1015 11.93 -60.32 12.24
N LYS A 1016 11.50 -61.59 12.33
CA LYS A 1016 10.22 -62.06 11.77
C LYS A 1016 9.07 -61.77 12.73
N ILE A 1017 8.09 -60.99 12.28
CA ILE A 1017 6.87 -60.70 13.03
C ILE A 1017 5.87 -61.85 12.86
N LEU A 1018 5.61 -62.59 13.93
CA LEU A 1018 4.51 -63.56 13.99
C LEU A 1018 3.28 -62.90 14.61
N VAL A 1019 2.16 -62.96 13.88
CA VAL A 1019 0.83 -62.52 14.33
C VAL A 1019 0.00 -63.73 14.70
N VAL A 1020 -0.81 -63.62 15.76
CA VAL A 1020 -1.83 -64.59 16.19
C VAL A 1020 -3.15 -63.85 16.34
#